data_AF-A0A7R9M321-F1
#
_entry.id   AF-A0A7R9M321-F1
#
_cell.length_a   1.000
_cell.length_b   1.000
_cell.length_c   1.000
_cell.angle_alpha   90.00
_cell.angle_beta   90.00
_cell.angle_gamma   90.00
#
_symmetry.space_group_name_H-M   'P 1'
#
loop_
_entity.id
_entity.type
_entity.pdbx_description
1 polymer ?
#
loop_
_entity_poly.entity_id
_entity_poly.type
_entity_poly.pdbx_seq_one_letter_code
_entity_poly.pdbx_strand_id
1 'polypeptide(L)'
;ADADSGFKTQTYVDTKENPELYELVNTYKPDLIWSDGASGGNSQYWKSEAFLAWLYNDSPVKDTVVVNDRWGSETDGHHGDFYNYDDNYNPGKLMPHKWENAATLTKGSWGYHRNIDLNGIMSPLEILTQLAQTISCGGNILLNVGPTKEGTIIPVLEERLRGLGDWLNVNGEAVYILEERLRGLGDWLNVNGEAVYSSHPWTHQNDTTTKGVWYTHKDQDVYAMVLFWPKNNEVELGSVAHNSVSNVQMLGVEGNLEHKAGADDHTIVTFPHVAPESLKTSLIFVSAILVTYVLSAPNATEPGARYDPKWESLDKRPIPGWYDEAKVGIFIHWGVFSVPAYMDEWFWWHWKAYNKVEIVQAVVDFMKANYPPNWTYQDFANQFTAEFFDPNHWADVFKYLHIDAYLKPLEMITEMIMAISCGDKVVYATVLFWPNNNEVELGSVAHNSVNNIQMLGVDGNLNHRAVVHVLSAPNATKPGARYDPTWASIDKRPIPGWYDEAKIGIFIHWGVFSVPSFGDEWFWYRWKGDKVQAFIDYMKNNYPPNWTYQDFASQFTCEFFDPNHWADVFKASGANYVVLTTKHHEGYAMWPSKYSYSWNAMDVGPNRDLVGELSTAVRAKGMKFGVYHSLMEWFHPLFVQDADSGHKTQYFVDAKIQPELRELVNNYKPDIIWSDGNGGGDPKYWKSEEFLAWLYTDSPVKDTVVVNDRWGEGSDGHHGDFYNFADSFNPGVLVPHKWEHIDTISKGAWGYKRNVNLWDYLTPLEMLRQLVMAISCGGNMMFNIGPTKEGTITPIFEERLRQLGDWLNVNGEAIYKSKPWTHQNDTLTKDVWYTQNGQAVYAMVLFWPKNNEVELGSVAHTSVSNVQMLGVEGNLEHKAGADDHTIVTFPHVAPESLKTSLIFVSAILVTYVLSAPNATEPGARYDPKWESLDKRPIPGWYDEAKVGIFIHWGVFSVPAYMGEWFWWYWKAYKKEEIVQAVVDFMKANYPPNWTYQDFANQFTAEFFDPNHWADVF
;
A
#
# COMPACT_ATOMS: atom_id res chain seq x y z
N ALA A 1 -31.39 18.53 -31.41
CA ALA A 1 -32.80 18.82 -31.73
C ALA A 1 -33.58 19.20 -30.48
N ASP A 2 -33.80 18.27 -29.53
CA ASP A 2 -34.51 18.58 -28.28
C ASP A 2 -33.71 19.53 -27.38
N ALA A 3 -32.39 19.32 -27.21
CA ALA A 3 -31.53 20.29 -26.51
C ALA A 3 -31.54 21.67 -27.19
N ASP A 4 -31.48 21.73 -28.52
CA ASP A 4 -31.52 22.98 -29.30
C ASP A 4 -32.89 23.69 -29.22
N SER A 5 -33.97 22.94 -28.93
CA SER A 5 -35.31 23.48 -28.73
C SER A 5 -35.56 23.96 -27.29
N GLY A 6 -34.58 23.77 -26.39
CA GLY A 6 -34.74 23.97 -24.96
C GLY A 6 -35.72 22.97 -24.34
N PHE A 7 -35.67 21.71 -24.79
CA PHE A 7 -36.50 20.60 -24.34
C PHE A 7 -38.01 20.81 -24.55
N LYS A 8 -38.38 21.55 -25.61
CA LYS A 8 -39.79 21.84 -25.95
C LYS A 8 -40.44 20.78 -26.85
N THR A 9 -39.64 19.93 -27.46
CA THR A 9 -40.06 18.77 -28.27
C THR A 9 -39.95 17.50 -27.41
N GLN A 10 -40.77 16.47 -27.64
CA GLN A 10 -40.74 15.22 -26.86
C GLN A 10 -40.28 14.01 -27.68
N THR A 11 -39.67 14.24 -28.85
CA THR A 11 -39.38 13.17 -29.81
C THR A 11 -38.38 12.16 -29.24
N TYR A 12 -37.32 12.61 -28.56
CA TYR A 12 -36.35 11.70 -27.93
C TYR A 12 -37.02 10.81 -26.88
N VAL A 13 -37.80 11.42 -25.98
CA VAL A 13 -38.50 10.75 -24.88
C VAL A 13 -39.48 9.71 -25.41
N ASP A 14 -40.24 10.05 -26.45
CA ASP A 14 -41.29 9.18 -27.00
C ASP A 14 -40.78 8.04 -27.88
N THR A 15 -39.66 8.24 -28.56
CA THR A 15 -39.17 7.28 -29.56
C THR A 15 -38.00 6.44 -29.08
N LYS A 16 -37.36 6.83 -27.97
CA LYS A 16 -36.17 6.16 -27.45
C LYS A 16 -36.25 5.92 -25.94
N GLU A 17 -36.22 6.97 -25.13
CA GLU A 17 -36.01 6.87 -23.68
C GLU A 17 -37.11 6.05 -22.97
N ASN A 18 -38.38 6.45 -23.09
CA ASN A 18 -39.47 5.75 -22.40
C ASN A 18 -39.65 4.31 -22.89
N PRO A 19 -39.62 4.01 -24.21
CA PRO A 19 -39.60 2.63 -24.69
C PRO A 19 -38.51 1.77 -24.04
N GLU A 20 -37.28 2.29 -23.91
CA GLU A 20 -36.16 1.60 -23.25
C GLU A 20 -36.44 1.37 -21.76
N LEU A 21 -36.99 2.36 -21.03
CA LEU A 21 -37.39 2.19 -19.63
C LEU A 21 -38.48 1.12 -19.45
N TYR A 22 -39.51 1.11 -20.29
CA TYR A 22 -40.54 0.08 -20.26
C TYR A 22 -39.94 -1.31 -20.57
N GLU A 23 -39.02 -1.40 -21.53
CA GLU A 23 -38.32 -2.65 -21.85
C GLU A 23 -37.50 -3.15 -20.66
N LEU A 24 -36.73 -2.27 -20.01
CA LEU A 24 -35.91 -2.60 -18.84
C LEU A 24 -36.76 -3.18 -17.71
N VAL A 25 -37.85 -2.49 -17.36
CA VAL A 25 -38.74 -2.90 -16.26
C VAL A 25 -39.44 -4.23 -16.56
N ASN A 26 -39.95 -4.41 -17.78
CA ASN A 26 -40.67 -5.63 -18.15
C ASN A 26 -39.74 -6.84 -18.31
N THR A 27 -38.51 -6.62 -18.77
CA THR A 27 -37.55 -7.69 -19.07
C THR A 27 -36.76 -8.11 -17.84
N TYR A 28 -36.14 -7.14 -17.16
CA TYR A 28 -35.16 -7.41 -16.10
C TYR A 28 -35.74 -7.28 -14.69
N LYS A 29 -36.93 -6.66 -14.55
CA LYS A 29 -37.66 -6.56 -13.28
C LYS A 29 -36.80 -6.02 -12.14
N PRO A 30 -36.25 -4.80 -12.27
CA PRO A 30 -35.38 -4.22 -11.26
C PRO A 30 -36.14 -3.90 -9.97
N ASP A 31 -35.50 -4.13 -8.82
CA ASP A 31 -36.02 -3.72 -7.52
C ASP A 31 -35.70 -2.24 -7.20
N LEU A 32 -34.75 -1.62 -7.90
CA LEU A 32 -34.43 -0.19 -7.76
C LEU A 32 -34.22 0.43 -9.14
N ILE A 33 -34.76 1.62 -9.36
CA ILE A 33 -34.49 2.44 -10.55
C ILE A 33 -33.95 3.79 -10.09
N TRP A 34 -32.69 4.05 -10.43
CA TRP A 34 -32.00 5.31 -10.13
C TRP A 34 -31.98 6.18 -11.39
N SER A 35 -32.46 7.42 -11.29
CA SER A 35 -32.53 8.38 -12.40
C SER A 35 -31.60 9.57 -12.14
N ASP A 36 -31.05 10.17 -13.19
CA ASP A 36 -30.32 11.46 -13.12
C ASP A 36 -30.96 12.53 -14.02
N GLY A 37 -32.27 12.38 -14.27
CA GLY A 37 -33.03 13.20 -15.22
C GLY A 37 -33.14 14.69 -14.84
N ALA A 38 -32.80 15.07 -13.61
CA ALA A 38 -32.83 16.45 -13.12
C ALA A 38 -31.97 17.40 -13.97
N SER A 39 -30.90 16.91 -14.60
CA SER A 39 -29.97 17.69 -15.42
C SER A 39 -30.45 17.92 -16.87
N GLY A 40 -31.44 17.17 -17.36
CA GLY A 40 -31.80 17.14 -18.78
C GLY A 40 -33.25 17.53 -19.13
N GLY A 41 -34.02 18.06 -18.17
CA GLY A 41 -35.38 18.56 -18.40
C GLY A 41 -36.25 18.51 -17.15
N ASN A 42 -37.44 19.12 -17.21
CA ASN A 42 -38.45 19.01 -16.16
C ASN A 42 -39.22 17.68 -16.24
N SER A 43 -39.96 17.32 -15.20
CA SER A 43 -40.70 16.04 -15.15
C SER A 43 -41.75 15.92 -16.26
N GLN A 44 -42.26 17.04 -16.76
CA GLN A 44 -43.17 17.09 -17.91
C GLN A 44 -42.48 16.71 -19.24
N TYR A 45 -41.23 17.13 -19.46
CA TYR A 45 -40.44 16.73 -20.63
C TYR A 45 -40.23 15.22 -20.63
N TRP A 46 -39.76 14.69 -19.49
CA TRP A 46 -39.49 13.26 -19.29
C TRP A 46 -40.74 12.39 -19.22
N LYS A 47 -41.92 12.98 -19.03
CA LYS A 47 -43.20 12.28 -18.77
C LYS A 47 -43.14 11.39 -17.53
N SER A 48 -42.37 11.81 -16.52
CA SER A 48 -42.07 11.03 -15.33
C SER A 48 -43.31 10.61 -14.54
N GLU A 49 -44.27 11.52 -14.34
CA GLU A 49 -45.51 11.20 -13.61
C GLU A 49 -46.31 10.07 -14.27
N ALA A 50 -46.34 10.01 -15.60
CA ALA A 50 -47.03 8.97 -16.35
C ALA A 50 -46.29 7.62 -16.25
N PHE A 51 -44.96 7.65 -16.34
CA PHE A 51 -44.14 6.46 -16.18
C PHE A 51 -44.24 5.89 -14.77
N LEU A 52 -44.07 6.71 -13.73
CA LEU A 52 -44.14 6.28 -12.33
C LEU A 52 -45.53 5.78 -11.94
N ALA A 53 -46.60 6.40 -12.45
CA ALA A 53 -47.95 5.87 -12.25
C ALA A 53 -48.13 4.48 -12.87
N TRP A 54 -47.59 4.24 -14.08
CA TRP A 54 -47.58 2.88 -14.66
C TRP A 54 -46.71 1.93 -13.83
N LEU A 55 -45.53 2.37 -13.40
CA LEU A 55 -44.59 1.59 -12.60
C LEU A 55 -45.25 1.07 -11.32
N TYR A 56 -46.01 1.92 -10.62
CA TYR A 56 -46.64 1.58 -9.34
C TYR A 56 -47.98 0.85 -9.46
N ASN A 57 -48.68 0.95 -10.60
CA ASN A 57 -49.99 0.32 -10.78
C ASN A 57 -49.91 -1.01 -11.54
N ASP A 58 -49.13 -1.04 -12.62
CA ASP A 58 -49.29 -2.00 -13.71
C ASP A 58 -48.01 -2.79 -14.03
N SER A 59 -46.85 -2.36 -13.54
CA SER A 59 -45.58 -3.04 -13.81
C SER A 59 -45.43 -4.38 -13.06
N PRO A 60 -44.56 -5.30 -13.52
CA PRO A 60 -44.26 -6.55 -12.82
C PRO A 60 -43.51 -6.37 -11.50
N VAL A 61 -43.01 -5.16 -11.19
CA VAL A 61 -42.19 -4.85 -10.00
C VAL A 61 -42.88 -3.85 -9.07
N LYS A 62 -44.15 -3.52 -9.30
CA LYS A 62 -44.90 -2.50 -8.55
C LYS A 62 -44.84 -2.64 -7.02
N ASP A 63 -44.74 -3.87 -6.53
CA ASP A 63 -44.73 -4.21 -5.11
C ASP A 63 -43.31 -4.20 -4.49
N THR A 64 -42.25 -4.14 -5.31
CA THR A 64 -40.85 -4.19 -4.85
C THR A 64 -40.02 -2.97 -5.28
N VAL A 65 -40.35 -2.31 -6.38
CA VAL A 65 -39.50 -1.25 -6.93
C VAL A 65 -39.41 0.00 -6.04
N VAL A 66 -38.22 0.59 -5.94
CA VAL A 66 -38.03 1.94 -5.38
C VAL A 66 -37.37 2.87 -6.38
N VAL A 67 -37.66 4.16 -6.28
CA VAL A 67 -37.07 5.20 -7.14
C VAL A 67 -36.53 6.39 -6.34
N ASN A 68 -35.43 6.97 -6.82
CA ASN A 68 -34.88 8.22 -6.27
C ASN A 68 -35.70 9.45 -6.68
N ASP A 69 -35.23 10.64 -6.34
CA ASP A 69 -35.93 11.92 -6.51
C ASP A 69 -35.54 12.73 -7.74
N ARG A 70 -34.74 12.19 -8.65
CA ARG A 70 -34.18 12.93 -9.79
C ARG A 70 -34.89 12.66 -11.10
N TRP A 71 -36.23 12.72 -11.08
CA TRP A 71 -37.10 12.52 -12.24
C TRP A 71 -37.44 13.80 -13.03
N GLY A 72 -36.84 14.93 -12.68
CA GLY A 72 -36.97 16.21 -13.36
C GLY A 72 -36.24 17.31 -12.60
N SER A 73 -35.95 18.43 -13.26
CA SER A 73 -35.22 19.57 -12.66
C SER A 73 -35.86 20.15 -11.39
N GLU A 74 -37.15 19.91 -11.20
CA GLU A 74 -37.96 20.40 -10.09
C GLU A 74 -38.27 19.33 -9.02
N THR A 75 -37.77 18.10 -9.20
CA THR A 75 -38.14 16.96 -8.34
C THR A 75 -37.14 16.67 -7.22
N ASP A 76 -35.91 17.15 -7.36
CA ASP A 76 -34.81 16.97 -6.39
C ASP A 76 -35.20 17.51 -5.00
N GLY A 77 -35.10 16.66 -3.98
CA GLY A 77 -35.52 16.93 -2.60
C GLY A 77 -37.03 17.06 -2.39
N HIS A 78 -37.86 16.68 -3.38
CA HIS A 78 -39.31 16.94 -3.37
C HIS A 78 -40.18 15.73 -3.69
N HIS A 79 -39.79 14.87 -4.65
CA HIS A 79 -40.65 13.78 -5.16
C HIS A 79 -39.85 12.49 -5.32
N GLY A 80 -40.42 11.32 -5.06
CA GLY A 80 -39.71 10.02 -5.12
C GLY A 80 -39.84 9.20 -3.83
N ASP A 81 -39.40 7.93 -3.85
CA ASP A 81 -39.46 7.07 -2.65
C ASP A 81 -38.34 7.43 -1.65
N PHE A 82 -37.19 7.92 -2.15
CA PHE A 82 -36.08 8.41 -1.33
C PHE A 82 -35.36 9.56 -2.02
N TYR A 83 -34.68 10.40 -1.23
CA TYR A 83 -34.04 11.63 -1.72
C TYR A 83 -32.51 11.49 -1.84
N ASN A 84 -31.95 12.03 -2.92
CA ASN A 84 -30.50 12.05 -3.17
C ASN A 84 -30.01 13.50 -3.32
N TYR A 85 -29.86 14.17 -2.16
CA TYR A 85 -29.56 15.59 -2.06
C TYR A 85 -28.25 16.03 -2.74
N ASP A 86 -27.17 15.27 -2.59
CA ASP A 86 -25.87 15.55 -3.20
C ASP A 86 -24.96 14.31 -3.14
N ASP A 87 -23.85 14.36 -3.88
CA ASP A 87 -22.80 13.35 -3.81
C ASP A 87 -22.03 13.46 -2.49
N ASN A 88 -21.78 12.33 -1.81
CA ASN A 88 -21.16 12.30 -0.47
C ASN A 88 -21.92 13.15 0.58
N TYR A 89 -23.25 13.22 0.47
CA TYR A 89 -24.09 14.03 1.34
C TYR A 89 -24.02 13.56 2.81
N ASN A 90 -23.72 14.49 3.71
CA ASN A 90 -23.80 14.28 5.15
C ASN A 90 -24.60 15.41 5.80
N PRO A 91 -25.84 15.16 6.24
CA PRO A 91 -26.68 16.18 6.86
C PRO A 91 -26.24 16.54 8.29
N GLY A 92 -25.39 15.73 8.93
CA GLY A 92 -24.98 15.88 10.34
C GLY A 92 -26.12 15.78 11.35
N LYS A 93 -27.32 15.37 10.90
CA LYS A 93 -28.54 15.25 11.68
C LYS A 93 -29.46 14.22 11.04
N LEU A 94 -30.34 13.64 11.84
CA LEU A 94 -31.38 12.75 11.35
C LEU A 94 -32.32 13.48 10.37
N MET A 95 -32.55 12.86 9.22
CA MET A 95 -33.45 13.40 8.21
C MET A 95 -34.89 12.87 8.39
N PRO A 96 -35.91 13.70 8.10
CA PRO A 96 -37.32 13.30 8.25
C PRO A 96 -37.83 12.40 7.12
N HIS A 97 -37.16 12.39 5.97
CA HIS A 97 -37.46 11.57 4.79
C HIS A 97 -36.32 10.58 4.56
N LYS A 98 -36.65 9.44 3.93
CA LYS A 98 -35.65 8.47 3.49
C LYS A 98 -34.74 9.12 2.46
N TRP A 99 -33.44 8.87 2.60
CA TRP A 99 -32.43 9.45 1.74
C TRP A 99 -31.28 8.49 1.52
N GLU A 100 -30.57 8.69 0.42
CA GLU A 100 -29.41 7.90 0.02
C GLU A 100 -28.19 8.82 -0.09
N ASN A 101 -27.05 8.36 0.43
CA ASN A 101 -25.75 8.96 0.21
C ASN A 101 -25.06 8.21 -0.93
N ALA A 102 -25.06 8.80 -2.12
CA ALA A 102 -24.32 8.25 -3.24
C ALA A 102 -22.85 8.73 -3.17
N ALA A 103 -21.93 7.78 -3.02
CA ALA A 103 -20.50 8.03 -2.83
C ALA A 103 -19.69 7.13 -3.77
N THR A 104 -18.46 7.52 -4.13
CA THR A 104 -17.62 6.73 -5.03
C THR A 104 -16.30 6.35 -4.40
N LEU A 105 -15.88 5.08 -4.53
CA LEU A 105 -14.57 4.65 -4.04
C LEU A 105 -13.41 5.37 -4.76
N THR A 106 -13.65 5.87 -5.96
CA THR A 106 -12.73 6.64 -6.80
C THR A 106 -13.04 8.13 -6.61
N LYS A 107 -12.27 8.84 -5.79
CA LYS A 107 -12.52 10.25 -5.46
C LYS A 107 -12.53 11.11 -6.73
N GLY A 108 -13.64 11.81 -6.94
CA GLY A 108 -13.78 12.76 -8.05
C GLY A 108 -14.08 12.12 -9.41
N SER A 109 -14.33 10.81 -9.50
CA SER A 109 -14.81 10.19 -10.73
C SER A 109 -15.75 9.04 -10.43
N TRP A 110 -16.89 9.00 -11.11
CA TRP A 110 -17.79 7.86 -11.03
C TRP A 110 -17.32 6.71 -11.92
N GLY A 111 -16.61 7.01 -13.01
CA GLY A 111 -16.03 6.01 -13.89
C GLY A 111 -14.68 5.44 -13.44
N TYR A 112 -14.18 4.45 -14.19
CA TYR A 112 -12.79 4.02 -14.06
C TYR A 112 -11.84 5.12 -14.57
N HIS A 113 -10.91 5.53 -13.72
CA HIS A 113 -9.86 6.49 -14.03
C HIS A 113 -8.49 5.78 -14.06
N ARG A 114 -7.85 5.70 -15.24
CA ARG A 114 -6.64 4.88 -15.44
C ARG A 114 -5.41 5.41 -14.73
N ASN A 115 -5.31 6.73 -14.56
CA ASN A 115 -4.17 7.38 -13.91
C ASN A 115 -4.46 7.74 -12.43
N ILE A 116 -5.34 6.99 -11.77
CA ILE A 116 -5.60 7.22 -10.36
C ILE A 116 -4.47 6.66 -9.51
N ASP A 117 -4.00 7.46 -8.56
CA ASP A 117 -3.06 7.05 -7.53
C ASP A 117 -3.81 6.57 -6.27
N LEU A 118 -3.08 6.11 -5.26
CA LEU A 118 -3.71 5.66 -4.02
C LEU A 118 -4.47 6.79 -3.29
N ASN A 119 -4.06 8.06 -3.42
CA ASN A 119 -4.73 9.19 -2.77
C ASN A 119 -6.13 9.45 -3.36
N GLY A 120 -6.29 9.18 -4.65
CA GLY A 120 -7.56 9.22 -5.36
C GLY A 120 -8.52 8.10 -4.97
N ILE A 121 -8.12 7.11 -4.18
CA ILE A 121 -9.00 6.03 -3.73
C ILE A 121 -9.40 6.23 -2.27
N MET A 122 -10.66 5.99 -1.93
CA MET A 122 -11.10 6.02 -0.53
C MET A 122 -10.35 5.00 0.31
N SER A 123 -9.80 5.47 1.42
CA SER A 123 -9.22 4.62 2.45
C SER A 123 -10.32 3.83 3.18
N PRO A 124 -9.97 2.69 3.81
CA PRO A 124 -10.91 1.93 4.63
C PRO A 124 -11.62 2.80 5.70
N LEU A 125 -10.88 3.72 6.33
CA LEU A 125 -11.42 4.65 7.32
C LEU A 125 -12.41 5.65 6.72
N GLU A 126 -12.14 6.20 5.53
CA GLU A 126 -13.06 7.10 4.84
C GLU A 126 -14.39 6.38 4.51
N ILE A 127 -14.32 5.12 4.05
CA ILE A 127 -15.50 4.30 3.75
C ILE A 127 -16.34 4.09 5.01
N LEU A 128 -15.72 3.63 6.11
CA LEU A 128 -16.44 3.41 7.37
C LEU A 128 -16.98 4.69 7.99
N THR A 129 -16.24 5.80 7.87
CA THR A 129 -16.70 7.12 8.33
C THR A 129 -17.96 7.53 7.58
N GLN A 130 -17.98 7.39 6.26
CA GLN A 130 -19.17 7.71 5.46
C GLN A 130 -20.34 6.78 5.79
N LEU A 131 -20.09 5.48 5.94
CA LEU A 131 -21.12 4.53 6.33
C LEU A 131 -21.75 4.91 7.67
N ALA A 132 -20.93 5.07 8.72
CA ALA A 132 -21.39 5.41 10.06
C ALA A 132 -22.17 6.73 10.09
N GLN A 133 -21.66 7.76 9.41
CA GLN A 133 -22.34 9.05 9.26
C GLN A 133 -23.71 8.93 8.61
N THR A 134 -23.77 8.19 7.50
CA THR A 134 -24.98 8.04 6.68
C THR A 134 -26.08 7.33 7.47
N ILE A 135 -25.77 6.17 8.05
CA ILE A 135 -26.77 5.35 8.75
C ILE A 135 -27.23 6.01 10.06
N SER A 136 -26.34 6.68 10.79
CA SER A 136 -26.71 7.43 12.00
C SER A 136 -27.62 8.62 11.72
N CYS A 137 -27.59 9.15 10.49
CA CYS A 137 -28.47 10.21 10.04
C CYS A 137 -29.73 9.67 9.31
N GLY A 138 -29.99 8.35 9.39
CA GLY A 138 -31.18 7.69 8.84
C GLY A 138 -31.14 7.46 7.32
N GLY A 139 -29.95 7.50 6.72
CA GLY A 139 -29.74 7.29 5.29
C GLY A 139 -29.24 5.89 4.95
N ASN A 140 -29.31 5.55 3.67
CA ASN A 140 -28.66 4.38 3.08
C ASN A 140 -27.41 4.85 2.31
N ILE A 141 -26.31 4.08 2.27
CA ILE A 141 -25.14 4.44 1.46
C ILE A 141 -25.13 3.63 0.16
N LEU A 142 -24.87 4.30 -0.97
CA LEU A 142 -24.68 3.69 -2.28
C LEU A 142 -23.24 3.93 -2.74
N LEU A 143 -22.41 2.88 -2.66
CA LEU A 143 -20.99 2.96 -3.00
C LEU A 143 -20.75 2.60 -4.47
N ASN A 144 -20.21 3.55 -5.22
CA ASN A 144 -19.90 3.39 -6.62
C ASN A 144 -18.51 2.78 -6.88
N VAL A 145 -18.47 1.87 -7.85
CA VAL A 145 -17.29 1.19 -8.38
C VAL A 145 -17.28 1.29 -9.90
N GLY A 146 -16.20 1.83 -10.47
CA GLY A 146 -15.99 1.92 -11.92
C GLY A 146 -15.15 0.75 -12.46
N PRO A 147 -15.70 -0.16 -13.29
CA PRO A 147 -14.93 -1.23 -13.93
C PRO A 147 -14.05 -0.73 -15.08
N THR A 148 -12.99 -1.48 -15.38
CA THR A 148 -12.18 -1.27 -16.59
C THR A 148 -13.00 -1.54 -17.86
N LYS A 149 -12.53 -1.10 -19.03
CA LYS A 149 -13.21 -1.40 -20.31
C LYS A 149 -13.32 -2.91 -20.63
N GLU A 150 -12.47 -3.72 -20.00
CA GLU A 150 -12.49 -5.17 -20.09
C GLU A 150 -13.44 -5.83 -19.08
N GLY A 151 -14.05 -5.09 -18.16
CA GLY A 151 -15.05 -5.59 -17.21
C GLY A 151 -14.50 -6.09 -15.87
N THR A 152 -13.25 -5.74 -15.54
CA THR A 152 -12.62 -6.11 -14.26
C THR A 152 -12.82 -5.03 -13.20
N ILE A 153 -13.04 -5.45 -11.96
CA ILE A 153 -12.78 -4.61 -10.77
C ILE A 153 -11.27 -4.53 -10.55
N ILE A 154 -10.72 -3.34 -10.29
CA ILE A 154 -9.29 -3.25 -9.98
C ILE A 154 -9.00 -3.76 -8.56
N PRO A 155 -7.87 -4.46 -8.31
CA PRO A 155 -7.64 -5.19 -7.05
C PRO A 155 -7.77 -4.35 -5.78
N VAL A 156 -7.32 -3.09 -5.80
CA VAL A 156 -7.43 -2.17 -4.66
C VAL A 156 -8.89 -1.89 -4.28
N LEU A 157 -9.80 -1.75 -5.25
CA LEU A 157 -11.22 -1.50 -4.99
C LEU A 157 -11.90 -2.77 -4.48
N GLU A 158 -11.51 -3.93 -5.01
CA GLU A 158 -11.95 -5.23 -4.46
C GLU A 158 -11.49 -5.39 -3.01
N GLU A 159 -10.25 -5.02 -2.67
CA GLU A 159 -9.74 -5.03 -1.31
C GLU A 159 -10.55 -4.11 -0.39
N ARG A 160 -10.94 -2.91 -0.85
CA ARG A 160 -11.83 -2.01 -0.09
C ARG A 160 -13.19 -2.64 0.21
N LEU A 161 -13.82 -3.26 -0.79
CA LEU A 161 -15.12 -3.90 -0.63
C LEU A 161 -15.04 -5.12 0.29
N ARG A 162 -14.05 -6.00 0.09
CA ARG A 162 -13.84 -7.17 0.95
C ARG A 162 -13.55 -6.76 2.39
N GLY A 163 -12.73 -5.72 2.58
CA GLY A 163 -12.50 -5.15 3.90
C GLY A 163 -13.81 -4.68 4.54
N LEU A 164 -14.61 -3.87 3.83
CA LEU A 164 -15.93 -3.45 4.33
C LEU A 164 -16.80 -4.65 4.70
N GLY A 165 -16.77 -5.72 3.90
CA GLY A 165 -17.46 -6.99 4.17
C GLY A 165 -16.99 -7.66 5.46
N ASP A 166 -15.68 -7.80 5.66
CA ASP A 166 -15.09 -8.33 6.90
C ASP A 166 -15.53 -7.52 8.13
N TRP A 167 -15.62 -6.20 7.98
CA TRP A 167 -16.09 -5.31 9.03
C TRP A 167 -17.59 -5.50 9.32
N LEU A 168 -18.42 -5.60 8.27
CA LEU A 168 -19.86 -5.86 8.37
C LEU A 168 -20.17 -7.25 8.95
N ASN A 169 -19.33 -8.25 8.71
CA ASN A 169 -19.49 -9.58 9.31
C ASN A 169 -19.43 -9.53 10.85
N VAL A 170 -18.64 -8.61 11.40
CA VAL A 170 -18.48 -8.43 12.85
C VAL A 170 -19.46 -7.39 13.39
N ASN A 171 -19.63 -6.26 12.69
CA ASN A 171 -20.35 -5.08 13.19
C ASN A 171 -21.69 -4.83 12.49
N GLY A 172 -22.10 -5.69 11.55
CA GLY A 172 -23.29 -5.50 10.73
C GLY A 172 -24.59 -5.43 11.52
N GLU A 173 -24.62 -6.00 12.73
CA GLU A 173 -25.76 -5.82 13.65
C GLU A 173 -26.00 -4.36 14.01
N ALA A 174 -24.95 -3.53 14.05
CA ALA A 174 -25.04 -2.08 14.27
C ALA A 174 -25.52 -1.31 13.03
N VAL A 175 -25.52 -1.95 11.85
CA VAL A 175 -25.84 -1.35 10.57
C VAL A 175 -27.24 -1.75 10.10
N TYR A 176 -27.53 -3.05 10.02
CA TYR A 176 -28.77 -3.61 9.46
C TYR A 176 -29.91 -3.61 10.48
N ILE A 177 -30.32 -2.42 10.92
CA ILE A 177 -31.31 -2.23 11.99
C ILE A 177 -32.63 -1.66 11.44
N LEU A 178 -33.75 -2.29 11.87
CA LEU A 178 -35.14 -1.87 11.65
C LEU A 178 -35.42 -0.52 12.33
N GLU A 179 -35.85 0.49 11.58
CA GLU A 179 -36.22 1.79 12.13
C GLU A 179 -37.63 1.77 12.78
N GLU A 180 -37.67 1.89 14.11
CA GLU A 180 -38.75 2.64 14.77
C GLU A 180 -38.17 3.79 15.60
N ARG A 181 -38.10 4.97 14.97
CA ARG A 181 -38.03 6.30 15.58
C ARG A 181 -36.91 6.54 16.63
N LEU A 182 -35.85 7.20 16.14
CA LEU A 182 -35.03 8.15 16.92
C LEU A 182 -35.83 9.33 17.52
N ARG A 183 -37.14 9.47 17.22
CA ARG A 183 -38.01 10.53 17.76
C ARG A 183 -38.26 10.44 19.27
N GLY A 184 -37.87 9.35 19.93
CA GLY A 184 -37.98 9.21 21.39
C GLY A 184 -36.77 9.71 22.17
N LEU A 185 -35.58 9.75 21.57
CA LEU A 185 -34.34 10.15 22.26
C LEU A 185 -34.14 11.67 22.29
N GLY A 186 -34.81 12.43 21.41
CA GLY A 186 -34.83 13.90 21.45
C GLY A 186 -35.40 14.49 22.76
N ASP A 187 -36.22 13.71 23.48
CA ASP A 187 -36.73 14.10 24.80
C ASP A 187 -35.79 13.69 25.95
N TRP A 188 -34.88 12.73 25.73
CA TRP A 188 -33.83 12.32 26.68
C TRP A 188 -32.51 13.10 26.49
N LEU A 189 -32.35 13.76 25.34
CA LEU A 189 -31.24 14.67 24.99
C LEU A 189 -31.39 16.08 25.59
N ASN A 190 -32.35 16.28 26.51
CA ASN A 190 -32.69 17.59 27.05
C ASN A 190 -32.47 17.66 28.57
N VAL A 191 -31.23 17.86 28.97
CA VAL A 191 -30.95 18.58 30.23
C VAL A 191 -30.17 19.84 29.85
N ASN A 192 -30.93 20.91 29.63
CA ASN A 192 -30.50 22.29 29.35
C ASN A 192 -30.31 22.70 27.89
N GLY A 193 -31.31 22.49 27.03
CA GLY A 193 -31.84 23.53 26.13
C GLY A 193 -30.93 24.20 25.09
N GLU A 194 -29.69 23.77 24.90
CA GLU A 194 -28.81 24.18 23.81
C GLU A 194 -28.27 22.92 23.14
N ALA A 195 -28.76 22.65 21.94
CA ALA A 195 -28.21 21.60 21.10
C ALA A 195 -26.78 21.98 20.74
N VAL A 196 -25.78 21.30 21.31
CA VAL A 196 -24.39 21.39 20.84
C VAL A 196 -24.26 20.55 19.57
N TYR A 197 -24.94 20.97 18.50
CA TYR A 197 -24.46 20.68 17.15
C TYR A 197 -23.55 21.85 16.81
N SER A 198 -22.24 21.66 16.95
CA SER A 198 -21.29 22.64 16.42
C SER A 198 -21.45 22.68 14.89
N SER A 199 -22.09 23.73 14.41
CA SER A 199 -22.51 23.98 13.03
C SER A 199 -21.36 24.37 12.10
N HIS A 200 -20.17 23.78 12.22
CA HIS A 200 -19.03 24.02 11.32
C HIS A 200 -18.26 22.72 11.06
N PRO A 201 -17.89 22.41 9.80
CA PRO A 201 -16.97 21.31 9.48
C PRO A 201 -15.58 21.68 10.02
N TRP A 202 -15.21 21.13 11.17
CA TRP A 202 -13.91 21.41 11.78
C TRP A 202 -12.85 20.42 11.31
N THR A 203 -12.14 20.83 10.28
CA THR A 203 -10.75 20.46 10.01
C THR A 203 -9.82 21.11 11.06
N HIS A 204 -9.78 20.62 12.30
CA HIS A 204 -8.62 20.83 13.20
C HIS A 204 -8.52 19.75 14.30
N GLN A 205 -7.28 19.31 14.53
CA GLN A 205 -6.85 17.99 14.99
C GLN A 205 -6.82 17.71 16.51
N ASN A 206 -7.30 18.59 17.42
CA ASN A 206 -6.84 18.53 18.83
C ASN A 206 -7.91 18.42 19.94
N ASP A 207 -8.94 17.56 19.81
CA ASP A 207 -9.77 17.25 21.00
C ASP A 207 -10.25 15.78 20.96
N THR A 208 -9.88 14.98 21.97
CA THR A 208 -9.74 13.51 21.85
C THR A 208 -10.73 12.67 22.67
N THR A 209 -11.76 13.24 23.30
CA THR A 209 -12.66 12.46 24.18
C THR A 209 -14.05 12.17 23.62
N THR A 210 -14.55 12.94 22.64
CA THR A 210 -15.90 12.76 22.05
C THR A 210 -15.95 12.77 20.51
N LYS A 211 -14.82 12.95 19.82
CA LYS A 211 -14.78 12.99 18.35
C LYS A 211 -14.86 11.58 17.75
N GLY A 212 -15.82 11.34 16.86
CA GLY A 212 -15.88 10.14 16.02
C GLY A 212 -16.83 9.04 16.49
N VAL A 213 -17.77 9.31 17.40
CA VAL A 213 -18.80 8.33 17.80
C VAL A 213 -20.12 8.60 17.07
N TRP A 214 -20.64 7.57 16.42
CA TRP A 214 -21.91 7.60 15.66
C TRP A 214 -22.87 6.57 16.22
N TYR A 215 -24.16 6.89 16.25
CA TYR A 215 -25.15 6.07 16.95
C TYR A 215 -26.20 5.49 16.00
N THR A 216 -26.55 4.23 16.21
CA THR A 216 -27.75 3.58 15.68
C THR A 216 -28.50 2.91 16.84
N HIS A 217 -29.73 2.47 16.66
CA HIS A 217 -30.46 1.77 17.72
C HIS A 217 -31.48 0.78 17.15
N LYS A 218 -31.63 -0.38 17.79
CA LYS A 218 -32.58 -1.45 17.47
C LYS A 218 -33.40 -1.79 18.70
N ASP A 219 -34.72 -1.59 18.64
CA ASP A 219 -35.64 -1.82 19.75
C ASP A 219 -35.21 -1.08 21.02
N GLN A 220 -34.40 -1.77 21.80
CA GLN A 220 -33.89 -1.38 23.08
C GLN A 220 -32.42 -1.00 22.95
N ASP A 221 -31.68 -1.67 22.08
CA ASP A 221 -30.24 -1.59 22.01
C ASP A 221 -29.75 -0.34 21.27
N VAL A 222 -28.93 0.50 21.90
CA VAL A 222 -28.17 1.57 21.24
C VAL A 222 -26.81 1.01 20.85
N TYR A 223 -26.41 1.22 19.60
CA TYR A 223 -25.10 0.87 19.08
C TYR A 223 -24.27 2.14 18.91
N ALA A 224 -23.15 2.25 19.63
CA ALA A 224 -22.20 3.33 19.43
C ALA A 224 -21.03 2.85 18.56
N MET A 225 -20.97 3.31 17.32
CA MET A 225 -19.87 3.10 16.37
C MET A 225 -18.76 4.11 16.65
N VAL A 226 -17.67 3.66 17.25
CA VAL A 226 -16.57 4.51 17.66
C VAL A 226 -15.49 4.46 16.59
N LEU A 227 -15.29 5.52 15.78
CA LEU A 227 -14.41 5.57 14.59
C LEU A 227 -12.90 5.59 14.86
N PHE A 228 -12.49 5.61 16.12
CA PHE A 228 -11.09 5.66 16.56
C PHE A 228 -10.96 4.89 17.88
N TRP A 229 -9.92 4.07 18.02
CA TRP A 229 -9.64 3.41 19.27
C TRP A 229 -9.22 4.43 20.33
N PRO A 230 -9.89 4.55 21.48
CA PRO A 230 -9.59 5.61 22.42
C PRO A 230 -8.15 5.55 22.95
N LYS A 231 -7.42 6.68 22.90
CA LYS A 231 -6.00 6.79 23.34
C LYS A 231 -5.72 6.30 24.76
N ASN A 232 -6.70 6.41 25.66
CA ASN A 232 -6.59 5.95 27.06
C ASN A 232 -7.39 4.68 27.33
N ASN A 233 -7.81 3.97 26.28
CA ASN A 233 -8.82 2.91 26.33
C ASN A 233 -10.17 3.36 26.90
N GLU A 234 -10.42 4.66 27.07
CA GLU A 234 -11.72 5.17 27.53
C GLU A 234 -12.35 6.05 26.46
N VAL A 235 -13.60 5.75 26.10
CA VAL A 235 -14.42 6.60 25.24
C VAL A 235 -15.60 7.14 26.04
N GLU A 236 -15.89 8.43 25.89
CA GLU A 236 -17.06 9.06 26.50
C GLU A 236 -18.22 9.04 25.51
N LEU A 237 -19.28 8.30 25.85
CA LEU A 237 -20.54 8.27 25.11
C LEU A 237 -21.42 9.43 25.57
N GLY A 238 -21.12 10.63 25.08
CA GLY A 238 -21.80 11.87 25.50
C GLY A 238 -23.32 11.91 25.25
N SER A 239 -23.87 10.99 24.47
CA SER A 239 -25.30 10.86 24.23
C SER A 239 -25.98 9.70 24.98
N VAL A 240 -25.26 9.03 25.89
CA VAL A 240 -25.77 7.86 26.64
C VAL A 240 -25.62 8.10 28.15
N ALA A 241 -26.74 8.25 28.85
CA ALA A 241 -26.75 8.45 30.30
C ALA A 241 -26.38 7.15 31.05
N HIS A 242 -25.35 7.17 31.90
CA HIS A 242 -24.82 6.01 32.61
C HIS A 242 -25.87 5.35 33.50
N ASN A 243 -26.74 6.13 34.13
CA ASN A 243 -27.85 5.62 34.94
C ASN A 243 -28.85 4.73 34.18
N SER A 244 -28.81 4.76 32.86
CA SER A 244 -29.69 4.02 31.97
C SER A 244 -29.01 2.83 31.30
N VAL A 245 -27.70 2.61 31.57
CA VAL A 245 -26.91 1.52 31.00
C VAL A 245 -26.91 0.31 31.92
N SER A 246 -27.46 -0.80 31.44
CA SER A 246 -27.46 -2.08 32.15
C SER A 246 -26.28 -2.98 31.81
N ASN A 247 -25.78 -2.88 30.57
CA ASN A 247 -24.66 -3.64 30.07
C ASN A 247 -23.99 -2.90 28.91
N VAL A 248 -22.71 -3.20 28.68
CA VAL A 248 -21.90 -2.67 27.59
C VAL A 248 -21.10 -3.82 26.98
N GLN A 249 -21.25 -4.08 25.69
CA GLN A 249 -20.51 -5.12 24.97
C GLN A 249 -19.90 -4.57 23.69
N MET A 250 -18.71 -5.04 23.33
CA MET A 250 -18.09 -4.76 22.05
C MET A 250 -18.41 -5.89 21.07
N LEU A 251 -18.99 -5.56 19.91
CA LEU A 251 -19.25 -6.58 18.88
C LEU A 251 -17.93 -7.27 18.45
N GLY A 252 -17.98 -8.59 18.32
CA GLY A 252 -16.81 -9.41 18.00
C GLY A 252 -15.89 -9.75 19.19
N VAL A 253 -16.24 -9.33 20.40
CA VAL A 253 -15.48 -9.60 21.64
C VAL A 253 -16.32 -10.37 22.64
N GLU A 254 -15.77 -11.44 23.21
CA GLU A 254 -16.44 -12.15 24.29
C GLU A 254 -16.31 -11.36 25.61
N GLY A 255 -17.45 -11.11 26.25
CA GLY A 255 -17.53 -10.48 27.57
C GLY A 255 -18.08 -9.05 27.58
N ASN A 256 -18.36 -8.55 28.77
CA ASN A 256 -18.83 -7.19 28.98
C ASN A 256 -17.65 -6.24 29.18
N LEU A 257 -17.76 -5.02 28.64
CA LEU A 257 -16.81 -3.95 28.90
C LEU A 257 -17.09 -3.28 30.24
N GLU A 258 -16.03 -2.79 30.88
CA GLU A 258 -16.18 -1.95 32.05
C GLU A 258 -16.74 -0.58 31.63
N HIS A 259 -17.64 -0.02 32.44
CA HIS A 259 -18.18 1.31 32.22
C HIS A 259 -18.41 2.05 33.54
N LYS A 260 -18.28 3.38 33.50
CA LYS A 260 -18.43 4.27 34.67
C LYS A 260 -19.17 5.56 34.30
N ALA A 261 -19.69 6.27 35.29
CA ALA A 261 -20.26 7.59 35.10
C ALA A 261 -19.14 8.63 34.85
N GLY A 262 -19.31 9.44 33.82
CA GLY A 262 -18.51 10.62 33.48
C GLY A 262 -19.10 11.91 34.02
N ALA A 263 -18.66 13.06 33.46
CA ALA A 263 -19.31 14.34 33.73
C ALA A 263 -20.75 14.31 33.19
N ASP A 264 -21.67 15.04 33.84
CA ASP A 264 -23.08 15.17 33.41
C ASP A 264 -23.83 13.84 33.20
N ASP A 265 -23.44 12.80 33.95
CA ASP A 265 -24.01 11.43 33.88
C ASP A 265 -23.78 10.73 32.52
N HIS A 266 -22.80 11.17 31.72
CA HIS A 266 -22.41 10.45 30.51
C HIS A 266 -21.81 9.07 30.84
N THR A 267 -21.92 8.12 29.91
CA THR A 267 -21.29 6.80 30.05
C THR A 267 -19.87 6.83 29.51
N ILE A 268 -18.88 6.56 30.36
CA ILE A 268 -17.51 6.28 29.92
C ILE A 268 -17.35 4.77 29.82
N VAL A 269 -16.93 4.28 28.65
CA VAL A 269 -16.68 2.86 28.39
C VAL A 269 -15.18 2.60 28.28
N THR A 270 -14.71 1.59 28.98
CA THR A 270 -13.33 1.12 28.90
C THR A 270 -13.22 0.01 27.84
N PHE A 271 -12.49 0.29 26.77
CA PHE A 271 -12.17 -0.64 25.70
C PHE A 271 -11.16 -1.67 26.18
N PRO A 272 -11.12 -2.86 25.54
CA PRO A 272 -10.01 -3.78 25.70
C PRO A 272 -8.69 -3.07 25.41
N HIS A 273 -7.60 -3.62 25.93
CA HIS A 273 -6.30 -3.04 25.67
C HIS A 273 -5.75 -3.40 24.29
N VAL A 274 -6.25 -4.45 23.63
CA VAL A 274 -5.82 -4.91 22.31
C VAL A 274 -7.07 -5.17 21.46
N ALA A 275 -7.05 -4.79 20.19
CA ALA A 275 -8.14 -5.08 19.27
C ALA A 275 -8.25 -6.61 19.02
N PRO A 276 -9.46 -7.19 18.98
CA PRO A 276 -9.68 -8.62 18.79
C PRO A 276 -9.06 -9.21 17.50
N GLU A 277 -8.51 -10.43 17.58
CA GLU A 277 -7.95 -11.20 16.43
C GLU A 277 -8.96 -11.46 15.30
N SER A 278 -10.26 -11.34 15.56
CA SER A 278 -11.34 -11.53 14.58
C SER A 278 -11.48 -10.38 13.57
N LEU A 279 -10.87 -9.21 13.84
CA LEU A 279 -10.90 -8.02 12.99
C LEU A 279 -9.74 -8.04 11.96
N LYS A 280 -9.69 -9.08 11.11
CA LYS A 280 -8.56 -9.44 10.22
C LYS A 280 -8.15 -8.43 9.14
N THR A 281 -8.61 -7.19 9.17
CA THR A 281 -8.27 -6.16 8.20
C THR A 281 -7.97 -4.85 8.91
N SER A 282 -7.26 -3.96 8.24
CA SER A 282 -6.85 -2.60 8.64
C SER A 282 -8.02 -1.64 9.00
N LEU A 283 -9.21 -2.19 9.27
CA LEU A 283 -10.47 -1.58 9.65
C LEU A 283 -10.69 -1.61 11.18
N ILE A 284 -9.59 -1.61 11.94
CA ILE A 284 -9.47 -1.75 13.40
C ILE A 284 -10.22 -0.65 14.18
N PHE A 285 -10.77 0.35 13.51
CA PHE A 285 -11.17 1.59 14.15
C PHE A 285 -12.67 1.73 14.36
N VAL A 286 -13.52 0.73 14.14
CA VAL A 286 -14.95 0.89 14.44
C VAL A 286 -15.51 -0.32 15.15
N SER A 287 -15.63 -0.22 16.47
CA SER A 287 -16.42 -1.15 17.26
C SER A 287 -17.78 -0.56 17.55
N ALA A 288 -18.84 -1.37 17.38
CA ALA A 288 -20.15 -1.02 17.88
C ALA A 288 -20.34 -1.50 19.33
N ILE A 289 -20.90 -0.64 20.17
CA ILE A 289 -21.19 -0.93 21.58
C ILE A 289 -22.69 -1.09 21.78
N LEU A 290 -23.17 -2.26 22.23
CA LEU A 290 -24.59 -2.56 22.49
C LEU A 290 -25.07 -2.02 23.87
N VAL A 291 -26.23 -1.33 23.93
CA VAL A 291 -26.83 -0.78 25.17
C VAL A 291 -28.36 -0.93 25.23
N THR A 292 -28.91 -1.82 26.07
CA THR A 292 -30.34 -2.22 26.06
C THR A 292 -31.35 -1.34 26.86
N TYR A 293 -32.31 -0.77 26.12
CA TYR A 293 -33.64 -0.11 26.29
C TYR A 293 -34.85 -0.89 26.86
N VAL A 294 -36.06 -0.33 26.98
CA VAL A 294 -37.38 -1.03 26.86
C VAL A 294 -38.43 -0.09 26.28
N LEU A 295 -39.13 -0.45 25.17
CA LEU A 295 -40.52 -0.06 24.81
C LEU A 295 -41.02 -0.68 23.47
N SER A 296 -42.35 -0.58 23.21
CA SER A 296 -43.17 -1.37 22.27
C SER A 296 -43.54 -0.71 20.93
N ALA A 297 -43.64 -1.53 19.88
CA ALA A 297 -43.87 -1.15 18.47
C ALA A 297 -45.32 -0.80 18.05
N PRO A 298 -45.55 0.05 17.01
CA PRO A 298 -46.82 0.19 16.30
C PRO A 298 -46.93 -0.63 14.99
N ASN A 299 -48.18 -0.83 14.58
CA ASN A 299 -48.60 -1.67 13.45
C ASN A 299 -48.41 -1.05 12.06
N ALA A 300 -48.14 -1.92 11.08
CA ALA A 300 -48.15 -1.66 9.64
C ALA A 300 -49.57 -1.47 9.05
N THR A 301 -49.65 -0.70 7.97
CA THR A 301 -50.88 -0.33 7.23
C THR A 301 -51.10 -1.16 5.94
N GLU A 302 -52.37 -1.34 5.57
CA GLU A 302 -52.87 -2.13 4.42
C GLU A 302 -52.58 -1.52 3.03
N PRO A 303 -52.40 -2.33 1.96
CA PRO A 303 -52.23 -1.83 0.58
C PRO A 303 -53.54 -1.81 -0.22
N GLY A 304 -53.75 -0.78 -1.06
CA GLY A 304 -54.84 -0.83 -2.04
C GLY A 304 -55.26 0.44 -2.80
N ALA A 305 -54.45 1.51 -2.89
CA ALA A 305 -54.80 2.68 -3.69
C ALA A 305 -54.13 2.64 -5.08
N ARG A 306 -54.91 2.92 -6.14
CA ARG A 306 -54.38 3.18 -7.49
C ARG A 306 -53.82 4.60 -7.53
N TYR A 307 -52.64 4.80 -8.11
CA TYR A 307 -51.97 6.09 -8.18
C TYR A 307 -52.30 6.83 -9.48
N ASP A 308 -52.74 8.08 -9.39
CA ASP A 308 -52.91 8.96 -10.54
C ASP A 308 -51.52 9.50 -10.99
N PRO A 309 -51.33 9.85 -12.28
CA PRO A 309 -50.09 10.44 -12.79
C PRO A 309 -49.95 11.91 -12.37
N LYS A 310 -49.84 12.13 -11.07
CA LYS A 310 -49.64 13.42 -10.40
C LYS A 310 -48.84 13.21 -9.13
N TRP A 311 -47.87 14.10 -8.84
CA TRP A 311 -47.04 14.00 -7.63
C TRP A 311 -47.83 13.85 -6.33
N GLU A 312 -48.94 14.58 -6.13
CA GLU A 312 -49.73 14.47 -4.89
C GLU A 312 -50.40 13.10 -4.69
N SER A 313 -50.47 12.29 -5.75
CA SER A 313 -50.88 10.89 -5.69
C SER A 313 -49.68 9.98 -5.53
N LEU A 314 -48.61 10.19 -6.30
CA LEU A 314 -47.42 9.32 -6.33
C LEU A 314 -46.67 9.33 -5.00
N ASP A 315 -46.52 10.49 -4.35
CA ASP A 315 -45.76 10.64 -3.09
C ASP A 315 -46.45 10.00 -1.87
N LYS A 316 -47.67 9.47 -2.04
CA LYS A 316 -48.39 8.72 -0.99
C LYS A 316 -48.09 7.23 -1.00
N ARG A 317 -47.30 6.77 -1.96
CA ARG A 317 -46.92 5.36 -2.07
C ARG A 317 -46.12 4.92 -0.84
N PRO A 318 -46.46 3.78 -0.21
CA PRO A 318 -45.63 3.21 0.83
C PRO A 318 -44.35 2.63 0.22
N ILE A 319 -43.22 2.86 0.90
CA ILE A 319 -41.93 2.32 0.51
C ILE A 319 -41.93 0.80 0.78
N PRO A 320 -41.49 -0.04 -0.16
CA PRO A 320 -41.25 -1.46 0.07
C PRO A 320 -40.31 -1.72 1.25
N GLY A 321 -40.70 -2.62 2.16
CA GLY A 321 -39.98 -2.83 3.43
C GLY A 321 -38.52 -3.30 3.28
N TRP A 322 -38.15 -3.95 2.17
CA TRP A 322 -36.76 -4.36 1.94
C TRP A 322 -35.80 -3.17 1.84
N TYR A 323 -36.27 -2.02 1.34
CA TYR A 323 -35.42 -0.83 1.20
C TYR A 323 -35.12 -0.17 2.56
N ASP A 324 -35.99 -0.40 3.55
CA ASP A 324 -35.72 0.01 4.93
C ASP A 324 -34.59 -0.84 5.56
N GLU A 325 -34.50 -2.11 5.18
CA GLU A 325 -33.48 -3.06 5.63
C GLU A 325 -32.13 -2.87 4.89
N ALA A 326 -32.16 -2.46 3.63
CA ALA A 326 -30.97 -2.23 2.82
C ALA A 326 -30.23 -0.95 3.23
N LYS A 327 -29.11 -1.08 3.95
CA LYS A 327 -28.28 0.09 4.37
C LYS A 327 -27.06 0.35 3.51
N VAL A 328 -26.61 -0.64 2.75
CA VAL A 328 -25.42 -0.58 1.89
C VAL A 328 -25.78 -1.12 0.52
N GLY A 329 -25.65 -0.29 -0.51
CA GLY A 329 -25.79 -0.65 -1.90
C GLY A 329 -24.48 -0.46 -2.67
N ILE A 330 -24.32 -1.18 -3.78
CA ILE A 330 -23.23 -0.97 -4.72
C ILE A 330 -23.79 -0.44 -6.03
N PHE A 331 -23.20 0.65 -6.53
CA PHE A 331 -23.46 1.18 -7.87
C PHE A 331 -22.30 0.84 -8.80
N ILE A 332 -22.58 0.31 -9.99
CA ILE A 332 -21.55 0.00 -10.98
C ILE A 332 -21.68 1.00 -12.12
N HIS A 333 -20.79 1.98 -12.17
CA HIS A 333 -20.80 2.97 -13.25
C HIS A 333 -19.83 2.54 -14.37
N TRP A 334 -20.39 1.94 -15.42
CA TRP A 334 -19.62 1.33 -16.51
C TRP A 334 -20.14 1.70 -17.90
N GLY A 335 -19.21 1.96 -18.82
CA GLY A 335 -19.55 2.31 -20.19
C GLY A 335 -18.33 2.64 -21.03
N VAL A 336 -18.56 3.09 -22.26
CA VAL A 336 -17.49 3.33 -23.27
C VAL A 336 -16.47 4.40 -22.82
N PHE A 337 -16.81 5.27 -21.87
CA PHE A 337 -15.87 6.23 -21.26
C PHE A 337 -14.70 5.54 -20.53
N SER A 338 -14.84 4.27 -20.13
CA SER A 338 -13.75 3.47 -19.53
C SER A 338 -12.63 3.11 -20.52
N VAL A 339 -12.86 3.33 -21.83
CA VAL A 339 -11.85 3.08 -22.87
C VAL A 339 -10.73 4.12 -22.85
N PRO A 340 -11.03 5.43 -22.89
CA PRO A 340 -10.04 6.45 -22.60
C PRO A 340 -9.69 6.49 -21.11
N ALA A 341 -10.67 6.31 -20.21
CA ALA A 341 -10.50 6.33 -18.75
C ALA A 341 -9.65 7.53 -18.27
N TYR A 342 -9.88 8.69 -18.89
CA TYR A 342 -9.14 9.93 -18.66
C TYR A 342 -10.06 10.96 -17.98
N MET A 343 -9.63 11.45 -16.82
CA MET A 343 -10.35 12.37 -15.94
C MET A 343 -11.61 11.76 -15.29
N ASP A 344 -12.70 11.61 -16.05
CA ASP A 344 -14.01 11.26 -15.53
C ASP A 344 -14.96 10.66 -16.60
N GLU A 345 -16.14 10.23 -16.18
CA GLU A 345 -17.20 9.68 -17.02
C GLU A 345 -17.79 10.70 -18.02
N TRP A 346 -17.64 12.00 -17.73
CA TRP A 346 -18.09 13.10 -18.58
C TRP A 346 -17.14 13.37 -19.75
N PHE A 347 -16.08 12.56 -19.91
CA PHE A 347 -15.13 12.60 -21.02
C PHE A 347 -15.78 12.90 -22.38
N TRP A 348 -16.89 12.24 -22.73
CA TRP A 348 -17.57 12.43 -24.02
C TRP A 348 -18.13 13.83 -24.18
N TRP A 349 -18.70 14.37 -23.11
CA TRP A 349 -19.19 15.72 -23.07
C TRP A 349 -18.02 16.70 -23.14
N HIS A 350 -16.94 16.50 -22.39
CA HIS A 350 -15.74 17.34 -22.48
C HIS A 350 -15.08 17.34 -23.86
N TRP A 351 -15.07 16.20 -24.55
CA TRP A 351 -14.48 16.12 -25.90
C TRP A 351 -15.35 16.77 -26.98
N LYS A 352 -16.68 16.79 -26.82
CA LYS A 352 -17.63 17.31 -27.81
C LYS A 352 -18.20 18.69 -27.49
N ALA A 353 -18.22 19.10 -26.22
CA ALA A 353 -18.76 20.36 -25.76
C ALA A 353 -17.64 21.44 -25.70
N TYR A 354 -17.90 22.58 -26.33
CA TYR A 354 -16.92 23.66 -26.50
C TYR A 354 -16.90 24.71 -25.36
N ASN A 355 -17.56 24.47 -24.23
CA ASN A 355 -17.98 25.56 -23.31
C ASN A 355 -17.27 25.63 -21.93
N LYS A 356 -16.17 24.90 -21.70
CA LYS A 356 -15.24 25.15 -20.56
C LYS A 356 -13.79 25.05 -21.05
N VAL A 357 -13.16 26.19 -21.35
CA VAL A 357 -11.96 26.28 -22.21
C VAL A 357 -10.77 25.43 -21.73
N GLU A 358 -10.49 25.36 -20.43
CA GLU A 358 -9.28 24.69 -19.92
C GLU A 358 -9.41 23.16 -19.84
N ILE A 359 -10.51 22.63 -19.28
CA ILE A 359 -10.77 21.17 -19.19
C ILE A 359 -10.92 20.57 -20.59
N VAL A 360 -11.64 21.26 -21.49
CA VAL A 360 -11.81 20.83 -22.88
C VAL A 360 -10.46 20.77 -23.59
N GLN A 361 -9.55 21.71 -23.32
CA GLN A 361 -8.25 21.73 -23.97
C GLN A 361 -7.38 20.54 -23.55
N ALA A 362 -7.34 20.19 -22.26
CA ALA A 362 -6.60 19.03 -21.77
C ALA A 362 -7.11 17.72 -22.39
N VAL A 363 -8.42 17.52 -22.44
CA VAL A 363 -9.05 16.35 -23.09
C VAL A 363 -8.75 16.32 -24.59
N VAL A 364 -8.80 17.47 -25.27
CA VAL A 364 -8.49 17.56 -26.70
C VAL A 364 -7.00 17.26 -26.97
N ASP A 365 -6.10 17.75 -26.13
CA ASP A 365 -4.66 17.52 -26.28
C ASP A 365 -4.29 16.07 -25.97
N PHE A 366 -4.88 15.49 -24.92
CA PHE A 366 -4.80 14.06 -24.64
C PHE A 366 -5.28 13.23 -25.84
N MET A 367 -6.42 13.60 -26.44
CA MET A 367 -6.96 12.92 -27.61
C MET A 367 -6.04 13.01 -28.82
N LYS A 368 -5.48 14.19 -29.11
CA LYS A 368 -4.54 14.38 -30.22
C LYS A 368 -3.23 13.64 -30.03
N ALA A 369 -2.77 13.51 -28.78
CA ALA A 369 -1.52 12.86 -28.46
C ALA A 369 -1.63 11.33 -28.53
N ASN A 370 -2.77 10.76 -28.11
CA ASN A 370 -2.89 9.32 -27.86
C ASN A 370 -3.81 8.58 -28.84
N TYR A 371 -4.64 9.28 -29.63
CA TYR A 371 -5.61 8.65 -30.52
C TYR A 371 -5.54 9.21 -31.95
N PRO A 372 -5.83 8.38 -32.97
CA PRO A 372 -5.92 8.86 -34.34
C PRO A 372 -6.97 9.99 -34.48
N PRO A 373 -6.68 11.04 -35.26
CA PRO A 373 -7.50 12.26 -35.31
C PRO A 373 -8.91 12.06 -35.90
N ASN A 374 -9.18 10.89 -36.50
CA ASN A 374 -10.45 10.52 -37.12
C ASN A 374 -11.28 9.52 -36.30
N TRP A 375 -10.87 9.18 -35.08
CA TRP A 375 -11.66 8.29 -34.23
C TRP A 375 -13.04 8.88 -33.90
N THR A 376 -14.04 8.01 -33.87
CA THR A 376 -15.43 8.28 -33.56
C THR A 376 -15.84 7.54 -32.29
N TYR A 377 -17.03 7.84 -31.72
CA TYR A 377 -17.57 7.07 -30.59
C TYR A 377 -17.67 5.57 -30.92
N GLN A 378 -17.97 5.20 -32.17
CA GLN A 378 -18.04 3.81 -32.59
C GLN A 378 -16.68 3.11 -32.49
N ASP A 379 -15.58 3.81 -32.80
CA ASP A 379 -14.23 3.25 -32.69
C ASP A 379 -13.88 2.95 -31.22
N PHE A 380 -14.27 3.83 -30.30
CA PHE A 380 -14.15 3.56 -28.86
C PHE A 380 -15.07 2.45 -28.39
N ALA A 381 -16.32 2.40 -28.86
CA ALA A 381 -17.24 1.33 -28.52
C ALA A 381 -16.70 -0.05 -28.98
N ASN A 382 -16.03 -0.11 -30.12
CA ASN A 382 -15.35 -1.32 -30.60
C ASN A 382 -14.16 -1.75 -29.71
N GLN A 383 -13.63 -0.84 -28.88
CA GLN A 383 -12.54 -1.10 -27.94
C GLN A 383 -13.04 -1.43 -26.52
N PHE A 384 -14.34 -1.33 -26.27
CA PHE A 384 -15.00 -1.74 -25.04
C PHE A 384 -15.37 -3.22 -25.16
N THR A 385 -14.59 -4.10 -24.55
CA THR A 385 -14.64 -5.54 -24.85
C THR A 385 -15.43 -6.36 -23.86
N ALA A 386 -15.50 -5.93 -22.58
CA ALA A 386 -16.01 -6.78 -21.51
C ALA A 386 -15.35 -8.18 -21.44
N GLU A 387 -14.13 -8.34 -21.99
CA GLU A 387 -13.46 -9.63 -22.18
C GLU A 387 -13.29 -10.43 -20.89
N PHE A 388 -13.15 -9.75 -19.75
CA PHE A 388 -12.94 -10.32 -18.42
C PHE A 388 -14.12 -10.03 -17.48
N PHE A 389 -15.29 -9.65 -18.01
CA PHE A 389 -16.48 -9.49 -17.18
C PHE A 389 -16.98 -10.87 -16.70
N ASP A 390 -16.77 -11.16 -15.42
CA ASP A 390 -17.28 -12.37 -14.77
C ASP A 390 -18.35 -12.04 -13.73
N PRO A 391 -19.64 -12.25 -14.03
CA PRO A 391 -20.72 -11.94 -13.09
C PRO A 391 -20.65 -12.78 -11.80
N ASN A 392 -20.02 -13.96 -11.82
CA ASN A 392 -19.85 -14.76 -10.60
C ASN A 392 -18.77 -14.17 -9.69
N HIS A 393 -17.68 -13.62 -10.26
CA HIS A 393 -16.67 -12.90 -9.48
C HIS A 393 -17.27 -11.66 -8.82
N TRP A 394 -18.04 -10.86 -9.58
CA TRP A 394 -18.76 -9.72 -9.03
C TRP A 394 -19.77 -10.12 -7.94
N ALA A 395 -20.52 -11.20 -8.15
CA ALA A 395 -21.43 -11.74 -7.14
C ALA A 395 -20.70 -12.25 -5.89
N ASP A 396 -19.52 -12.87 -6.04
CA ASP A 396 -18.67 -13.25 -4.91
C ASP A 396 -18.27 -12.03 -4.10
N VAL A 397 -17.69 -11.00 -4.74
CA VAL A 397 -17.30 -9.75 -4.07
C VAL A 397 -18.48 -9.11 -3.31
N PHE A 398 -19.68 -9.13 -3.89
CA PHE A 398 -20.88 -8.58 -3.24
C PHE A 398 -21.44 -9.47 -2.12
N LYS A 399 -21.32 -10.79 -2.24
CA LYS A 399 -21.71 -11.72 -1.17
C LYS A 399 -20.88 -11.51 0.09
N TYR A 400 -19.59 -11.17 -0.06
CA TYR A 400 -18.72 -10.83 1.08
C TYR A 400 -19.21 -9.59 1.85
N LEU A 401 -20.04 -8.73 1.26
CA LEU A 401 -20.67 -7.59 1.95
C LEU A 401 -21.90 -7.98 2.77
N HIS A 402 -22.28 -9.26 2.82
CA HIS A 402 -23.48 -9.74 3.50
C HIS A 402 -24.78 -9.05 3.07
N ILE A 403 -24.88 -8.63 1.79
CA ILE A 403 -26.10 -8.02 1.18
C ILE A 403 -27.19 -9.10 0.95
N ASP A 404 -27.27 -10.13 1.78
CA ASP A 404 -28.20 -11.25 1.64
C ASP A 404 -29.62 -10.85 2.10
N ALA A 405 -30.27 -10.01 1.31
CA ALA A 405 -31.70 -10.07 1.05
C ALA A 405 -31.89 -9.73 -0.44
N TYR A 406 -32.47 -10.66 -1.22
CA TYR A 406 -32.95 -10.50 -2.61
C TYR A 406 -32.07 -10.89 -3.80
N LEU A 407 -30.96 -11.62 -3.64
CA LEU A 407 -30.49 -12.48 -4.74
C LEU A 407 -31.29 -13.78 -4.74
N LYS A 408 -32.43 -13.80 -5.45
CA LYS A 408 -32.99 -15.09 -5.90
C LYS A 408 -31.86 -15.79 -6.66
N PRO A 409 -31.47 -17.02 -6.29
CA PRO A 409 -30.47 -17.75 -7.05
C PRO A 409 -30.97 -17.84 -8.49
N LEU A 410 -30.22 -17.25 -9.42
CA LEU A 410 -30.30 -17.63 -10.81
C LEU A 410 -29.95 -19.11 -10.85
N GLU A 411 -30.97 -19.95 -10.96
CA GLU A 411 -30.84 -21.33 -11.41
C GLU A 411 -30.32 -21.30 -12.86
N MET A 412 -29.04 -21.00 -13.03
CA MET A 412 -28.30 -21.44 -14.20
C MET A 412 -27.76 -22.82 -13.89
N ILE A 413 -28.57 -23.83 -14.22
CA ILE A 413 -28.09 -25.17 -14.49
C ILE A 413 -27.04 -25.04 -15.60
N THR A 414 -25.77 -25.03 -15.22
CA THR A 414 -24.67 -25.35 -16.14
C THR A 414 -24.14 -26.70 -15.71
N GLU A 415 -24.66 -27.77 -16.33
CA GLU A 415 -24.03 -29.08 -16.28
C GLU A 415 -22.65 -28.97 -16.95
N MET A 416 -21.57 -28.89 -16.15
CA MET A 416 -20.24 -29.20 -16.66
C MET A 416 -20.06 -30.70 -16.71
N ILE A 417 -20.32 -31.29 -17.86
CA ILE A 417 -19.83 -32.62 -18.23
C ILE A 417 -18.35 -32.48 -18.58
N MET A 418 -17.46 -32.83 -17.66
CA MET A 418 -16.05 -33.08 -17.99
C MET A 418 -15.91 -34.52 -18.51
N ALA A 419 -15.71 -34.65 -19.82
CA ALA A 419 -15.26 -35.89 -20.44
C ALA A 419 -13.73 -35.95 -20.39
N ILE A 420 -13.16 -36.80 -19.53
CA ILE A 420 -11.75 -37.20 -19.62
C ILE A 420 -11.70 -38.44 -20.50
N SER A 421 -11.09 -38.32 -21.68
CA SER A 421 -10.77 -39.47 -22.54
C SER A 421 -9.54 -40.19 -22.00
N CYS A 422 -9.68 -41.49 -21.73
CA CYS A 422 -8.55 -42.40 -21.61
C CYS A 422 -8.88 -43.65 -22.44
N GLY A 423 -8.62 -43.58 -23.76
CA GLY A 423 -8.88 -44.68 -24.71
C GLY A 423 -10.37 -45.00 -24.94
N ASP A 424 -10.65 -46.21 -25.44
CA ASP A 424 -11.92 -46.59 -26.10
C ASP A 424 -13.16 -46.79 -25.19
N LYS A 425 -13.20 -46.26 -23.96
CA LYS A 425 -14.38 -46.36 -23.08
C LYS A 425 -14.56 -45.11 -22.21
N VAL A 426 -15.77 -44.54 -22.23
CA VAL A 426 -16.20 -43.39 -21.40
C VAL A 426 -17.08 -43.89 -20.25
N VAL A 427 -16.79 -43.45 -19.02
CA VAL A 427 -17.61 -43.67 -17.81
C VAL A 427 -17.77 -42.31 -17.11
N TYR A 428 -19.01 -41.98 -16.70
CA TYR A 428 -19.33 -40.75 -15.95
C TYR A 428 -19.53 -41.07 -14.46
N ALA A 429 -19.02 -40.23 -13.56
CA ALA A 429 -19.34 -40.25 -12.13
C ALA A 429 -19.42 -38.82 -11.55
N THR A 430 -20.48 -38.55 -10.79
CA THR A 430 -20.77 -37.29 -10.10
C THR A 430 -20.38 -37.42 -8.62
N VAL A 431 -19.68 -36.42 -8.06
CA VAL A 431 -19.45 -36.30 -6.60
C VAL A 431 -20.00 -34.96 -6.13
N LEU A 432 -20.89 -35.00 -5.13
CA LEU A 432 -21.45 -33.84 -4.43
C LEU A 432 -20.75 -33.72 -3.06
N PHE A 433 -20.40 -32.49 -2.65
CA PHE A 433 -20.01 -32.18 -1.28
C PHE A 433 -21.06 -31.26 -0.64
N TRP A 434 -21.39 -31.52 0.63
CA TRP A 434 -22.23 -30.66 1.47
C TRP A 434 -21.43 -30.23 2.70
N PRO A 435 -21.52 -28.97 3.17
CA PRO A 435 -20.87 -28.54 4.40
C PRO A 435 -21.75 -28.92 5.60
N ASN A 436 -21.11 -29.59 6.57
CA ASN A 436 -21.45 -29.74 8.00
C ASN A 436 -21.37 -31.20 8.46
N ASN A 437 -20.15 -31.62 8.81
CA ASN A 437 -19.79 -32.33 10.04
C ASN A 437 -18.32 -32.77 9.95
N ASN A 438 -17.52 -32.32 10.91
CA ASN A 438 -16.13 -32.75 11.12
C ASN A 438 -16.09 -34.18 11.68
N GLU A 439 -16.20 -35.20 10.81
CA GLU A 439 -15.65 -36.53 11.10
C GLU A 439 -15.05 -37.13 9.82
N VAL A 440 -13.74 -37.36 9.84
CA VAL A 440 -13.06 -38.29 8.93
C VAL A 440 -12.58 -39.45 9.79
N GLU A 441 -13.31 -40.56 9.74
CA GLU A 441 -12.91 -41.84 10.29
C GLU A 441 -11.99 -42.55 9.28
N LEU A 442 -10.72 -42.74 9.63
CA LEU A 442 -9.77 -43.52 8.82
C LEU A 442 -10.00 -45.02 9.04
N GLY A 443 -10.75 -45.62 8.12
CA GLY A 443 -10.88 -47.07 7.98
C GLY A 443 -9.68 -47.70 7.27
N SER A 444 -8.99 -48.58 7.99
CA SER A 444 -7.85 -49.42 7.64
C SER A 444 -7.77 -49.99 6.20
N VAL A 445 -6.55 -50.05 5.64
CA VAL A 445 -6.12 -51.13 4.75
C VAL A 445 -4.85 -51.77 5.29
N ALA A 446 -4.84 -53.10 5.22
CA ALA A 446 -3.95 -54.02 5.93
C ALA A 446 -2.49 -54.08 5.44
N HIS A 447 -1.69 -54.58 6.39
CA HIS A 447 -0.26 -54.81 6.45
C HIS A 447 0.34 -55.81 5.42
N ASN A 448 1.63 -55.57 5.08
CA ASN A 448 2.78 -56.49 4.85
C ASN A 448 3.59 -56.03 3.60
N SER A 449 4.88 -55.67 3.66
CA SER A 449 5.99 -56.46 4.20
C SER A 449 7.27 -55.61 4.42
N VAL A 450 7.94 -55.90 5.55
CA VAL A 450 9.27 -55.51 6.10
C VAL A 450 10.43 -55.65 5.08
N ASN A 451 11.56 -54.90 5.08
CA ASN A 451 12.67 -54.82 6.07
C ASN A 451 13.76 -53.83 5.58
N ASN A 452 14.20 -52.86 6.41
CA ASN A 452 15.54 -52.86 7.03
C ASN A 452 15.86 -51.54 7.78
N ILE A 453 16.29 -51.74 9.02
CA ILE A 453 16.84 -50.78 9.97
C ILE A 453 18.35 -50.67 9.74
N GLN A 454 18.93 -49.47 9.84
CA GLN A 454 20.22 -49.32 10.54
C GLN A 454 20.46 -47.88 11.02
N MET A 455 20.50 -47.72 12.34
CA MET A 455 21.23 -46.67 13.05
C MET A 455 22.67 -47.13 13.31
N LEU A 456 23.62 -46.22 13.13
CA LEU A 456 24.98 -46.21 13.71
C LEU A 456 25.22 -44.73 14.05
N GLY A 457 25.50 -44.28 15.26
CA GLY A 457 26.30 -44.86 16.33
C GLY A 457 27.44 -43.87 16.62
N VAL A 458 27.32 -43.13 17.73
CA VAL A 458 28.24 -42.11 18.24
C VAL A 458 29.49 -42.75 18.86
N ASP A 459 30.65 -42.09 18.72
CA ASP A 459 31.82 -42.04 19.65
C ASP A 459 32.96 -41.30 18.91
N GLY A 460 33.75 -40.34 19.41
CA GLY A 460 33.94 -39.67 20.68
C GLY A 460 35.27 -38.87 20.64
N ASN A 461 35.42 -37.90 21.56
CA ASN A 461 36.65 -37.20 22.03
C ASN A 461 37.26 -35.98 21.30
N LEU A 462 36.89 -34.81 21.84
CA LEU A 462 37.71 -33.68 22.33
C LEU A 462 39.25 -33.73 22.16
N ASN A 463 39.79 -32.65 21.57
CA ASN A 463 41.05 -32.04 22.01
C ASN A 463 41.08 -30.53 21.70
N HIS A 464 41.46 -29.75 22.71
CA HIS A 464 41.57 -28.29 22.74
C HIS A 464 42.64 -27.72 21.77
N ARG A 465 42.42 -26.50 21.22
CA ARG A 465 43.19 -25.27 21.57
C ARG A 465 42.96 -24.08 20.63
N ALA A 466 42.85 -22.92 21.29
CA ALA A 466 43.35 -21.59 20.92
C ALA A 466 42.71 -20.83 19.75
N VAL A 467 41.77 -19.97 20.14
CA VAL A 467 41.42 -18.71 19.47
C VAL A 467 42.67 -17.84 19.33
N VAL A 468 42.99 -17.44 18.10
CA VAL A 468 43.86 -16.29 17.80
C VAL A 468 43.02 -15.32 16.99
N HIS A 469 42.49 -14.28 17.65
CA HIS A 469 41.99 -13.10 16.95
C HIS A 469 43.19 -12.32 16.40
N VAL A 470 43.44 -12.43 15.09
CA VAL A 470 44.18 -11.40 14.36
C VAL A 470 43.15 -10.34 13.96
N LEU A 471 43.03 -9.28 14.76
CA LEU A 471 42.35 -8.07 14.34
C LEU A 471 43.24 -7.36 13.32
N SER A 472 42.96 -7.53 12.03
CA SER A 472 43.44 -6.62 11.00
C SER A 472 42.50 -5.42 10.94
N ALA A 473 43.03 -4.24 11.25
CA ALA A 473 42.37 -2.94 11.11
C ALA A 473 41.75 -2.74 9.72
N PRO A 474 40.72 -1.89 9.57
CA PRO A 474 40.32 -1.40 8.26
C PRO A 474 41.46 -0.54 7.72
N ASN A 475 42.14 -1.05 6.70
CA ASN A 475 43.06 -0.24 5.92
C ASN A 475 42.26 0.86 5.23
N ALA A 476 42.70 2.10 5.46
CA ALA A 476 42.44 3.20 4.55
C ALA A 476 42.68 2.72 3.10
N THR A 477 41.69 2.95 2.24
CA THR A 477 41.76 2.68 0.81
C THR A 477 42.99 3.37 0.22
N LYS A 478 43.96 2.56 -0.20
CA LYS A 478 45.00 3.01 -1.13
C LYS A 478 44.37 3.24 -2.51
N PRO A 479 44.95 4.13 -3.34
CA PRO A 479 44.47 4.34 -4.69
C PRO A 479 44.66 3.07 -5.54
N GLY A 480 43.56 2.60 -6.15
CA GLY A 480 43.52 1.81 -7.39
C GLY A 480 44.28 0.48 -7.41
N ALA A 481 43.74 -0.57 -6.77
CA ALA A 481 44.06 -1.93 -7.19
C ALA A 481 43.40 -2.16 -8.56
N ARG A 482 44.20 -2.37 -9.60
CA ARG A 482 43.71 -2.81 -10.90
C ARG A 482 43.28 -4.27 -10.78
N TYR A 483 42.07 -4.59 -11.25
CA TYR A 483 41.57 -5.95 -11.30
C TYR A 483 41.92 -6.56 -12.66
N ASP A 484 42.55 -7.74 -12.65
CA ASP A 484 42.78 -8.52 -13.87
C ASP A 484 41.46 -9.22 -14.27
N PRO A 485 41.23 -9.46 -15.58
CA PRO A 485 40.04 -10.17 -16.08
C PRO A 485 40.12 -11.67 -15.78
N THR A 486 40.08 -11.99 -14.49
CA THR A 486 40.03 -13.35 -13.94
C THR A 486 39.18 -13.33 -12.68
N TRP A 487 38.34 -14.35 -12.48
CA TRP A 487 37.53 -14.48 -11.26
C TRP A 487 38.34 -14.36 -9.96
N ALA A 488 39.51 -15.02 -9.91
CA ALA A 488 40.41 -14.96 -8.76
C ALA A 488 40.94 -13.55 -8.43
N SER A 489 40.89 -12.61 -9.38
CA SER A 489 41.16 -11.20 -9.13
C SER A 489 39.88 -10.45 -8.77
N ILE A 490 38.82 -10.62 -9.56
CA ILE A 490 37.55 -9.91 -9.44
C ILE A 490 36.88 -10.18 -8.08
N ASP A 491 36.79 -11.44 -7.66
CA ASP A 491 36.10 -11.87 -6.42
C ASP A 491 36.82 -11.42 -5.14
N LYS A 492 38.03 -10.84 -5.24
CA LYS A 492 38.73 -10.23 -4.10
C LYS A 492 38.22 -8.82 -3.79
N ARG A 493 37.38 -8.25 -4.65
CA ARG A 493 36.84 -6.91 -4.45
C ARG A 493 35.95 -6.91 -3.20
N PRO A 494 36.18 -6.00 -2.24
CA PRO A 494 35.26 -5.86 -1.12
C PRO A 494 33.96 -5.22 -1.61
N ILE A 495 32.82 -5.75 -1.15
CA ILE A 495 31.53 -5.13 -1.42
C ILE A 495 31.45 -3.73 -0.76
N PRO A 496 31.01 -2.69 -1.48
CA PRO A 496 30.74 -1.38 -0.92
C PRO A 496 29.74 -1.46 0.26
N GLY A 497 30.09 -0.84 1.40
CA GLY A 497 29.31 -0.96 2.64
C GLY A 497 27.86 -0.50 2.52
N TRP A 498 27.58 0.47 1.64
CA TRP A 498 26.22 0.98 1.42
C TRP A 498 25.23 -0.13 1.01
N TYR A 499 25.67 -1.14 0.24
CA TYR A 499 24.75 -2.18 -0.25
C TYR A 499 24.31 -3.12 0.88
N ASP A 500 25.25 -3.49 1.77
CA ASP A 500 24.90 -4.29 2.93
C ASP A 500 24.08 -3.50 3.96
N GLU A 501 24.25 -2.18 4.04
CA GLU A 501 23.48 -1.32 4.95
C GLU A 501 22.05 -1.02 4.45
N ALA A 502 21.85 -1.02 3.12
CA ALA A 502 20.62 -0.60 2.46
C ALA A 502 19.42 -1.52 2.72
N LYS A 503 19.65 -2.85 2.76
CA LYS A 503 18.69 -3.94 3.02
C LYS A 503 17.53 -4.10 2.04
N ILE A 504 16.91 -3.03 1.58
CA ILE A 504 15.64 -3.06 0.85
C ILE A 504 15.77 -2.32 -0.48
N GLY A 505 15.34 -2.98 -1.55
CA GLY A 505 15.27 -2.40 -2.89
C GLY A 505 13.93 -2.64 -3.59
N ILE A 506 13.70 -1.89 -4.67
CA ILE A 506 12.59 -2.09 -5.60
C ILE A 506 13.13 -2.53 -6.95
N PHE A 507 12.55 -3.59 -7.50
CA PHE A 507 12.80 -4.04 -8.87
C PHE A 507 11.63 -3.65 -9.77
N ILE A 508 11.90 -3.29 -11.02
CA ILE A 508 10.88 -2.84 -11.96
C ILE A 508 11.04 -3.58 -13.29
N HIS A 509 10.10 -4.46 -13.60
CA HIS A 509 9.97 -5.09 -14.92
C HIS A 509 8.95 -4.35 -15.77
N TRP A 510 9.45 -3.53 -16.69
CA TRP A 510 8.66 -2.65 -17.53
C TRP A 510 9.26 -2.58 -18.93
N GLY A 511 8.44 -2.81 -19.95
CA GLY A 511 8.90 -2.87 -21.35
C GLY A 511 7.73 -3.12 -22.30
N VAL A 512 8.04 -3.49 -23.54
CA VAL A 512 7.01 -3.68 -24.58
C VAL A 512 6.07 -4.83 -24.22
N PHE A 513 6.53 -5.83 -23.47
CA PHE A 513 5.69 -6.90 -22.92
C PHE A 513 4.55 -6.40 -22.00
N SER A 514 4.67 -5.20 -21.42
CA SER A 514 3.57 -4.58 -20.66
C SER A 514 2.39 -4.19 -21.54
N VAL A 515 2.54 -4.11 -22.88
CA VAL A 515 1.47 -3.75 -23.83
C VAL A 515 0.42 -4.84 -23.98
N PRO A 516 0.77 -6.10 -24.31
CA PRO A 516 -0.21 -7.19 -24.32
C PRO A 516 -0.71 -7.53 -22.90
N SER A 517 0.10 -7.28 -21.87
CA SER A 517 -0.22 -7.49 -20.44
C SER A 517 -0.84 -8.86 -20.12
N PHE A 518 -0.40 -9.91 -20.81
CA PHE A 518 -0.99 -11.25 -20.75
C PHE A 518 0.06 -12.30 -20.39
N GLY A 519 -0.21 -13.11 -19.37
CA GLY A 519 0.71 -14.16 -18.92
C GLY A 519 1.87 -13.59 -18.10
N ASP A 520 2.98 -13.28 -18.75
CA ASP A 520 4.25 -12.88 -18.13
C ASP A 520 5.08 -11.98 -19.09
N GLU A 521 6.20 -11.46 -18.60
CA GLU A 521 7.17 -10.67 -19.39
C GLU A 521 7.88 -11.49 -20.49
N TRP A 522 7.65 -12.80 -20.53
CA TRP A 522 8.11 -13.71 -21.57
C TRP A 522 7.12 -13.87 -22.74
N PHE A 523 6.08 -13.02 -22.80
CA PHE A 523 5.03 -13.06 -23.82
C PHE A 523 5.53 -13.38 -25.24
N TRP A 524 6.58 -12.70 -25.72
CA TRP A 524 7.09 -12.92 -27.08
C TRP A 524 7.62 -14.35 -27.27
N TYR A 525 8.37 -14.86 -26.29
CA TYR A 525 8.90 -16.21 -26.30
C TYR A 525 7.79 -17.24 -26.14
N ARG A 526 6.82 -17.03 -25.25
CA ARG A 526 5.64 -17.90 -25.10
C ARG A 526 4.85 -18.00 -26.39
N TRP A 527 4.71 -16.90 -27.12
CA TRP A 527 3.98 -16.86 -28.39
C TRP A 527 4.75 -17.48 -29.56
N LYS A 528 6.03 -17.14 -29.74
CA LYS A 528 6.81 -17.51 -30.94
C LYS A 528 7.82 -18.62 -30.72
N GLY A 529 8.46 -18.66 -29.55
CA GLY A 529 9.44 -19.66 -29.15
C GLY A 529 8.76 -20.96 -28.75
N ASP A 530 8.15 -20.97 -27.56
CA ASP A 530 7.45 -22.13 -26.99
C ASP A 530 6.14 -22.47 -27.73
N LYS A 531 5.52 -21.47 -28.37
CA LYS A 531 4.23 -21.62 -29.08
C LYS A 531 3.12 -22.13 -28.15
N VAL A 532 3.03 -21.57 -26.95
CA VAL A 532 1.99 -21.87 -25.97
C VAL A 532 0.63 -21.48 -26.55
N GLN A 533 -0.28 -22.45 -26.62
CA GLN A 533 -1.57 -22.31 -27.32
C GLN A 533 -2.40 -21.10 -26.83
N ALA A 534 -2.43 -20.86 -25.51
CA ALA A 534 -3.14 -19.73 -24.93
C ALA A 534 -2.67 -18.37 -25.48
N PHE A 535 -1.35 -18.19 -25.70
CA PHE A 535 -0.79 -16.95 -26.25
C PHE A 535 -1.07 -16.82 -27.76
N ILE A 536 -1.10 -17.94 -28.48
CA ILE A 536 -1.48 -17.96 -29.90
C ILE A 536 -2.95 -17.56 -30.07
N ASP A 537 -3.84 -18.15 -29.26
CA ASP A 537 -5.27 -17.86 -29.30
C ASP A 537 -5.54 -16.42 -28.86
N TYR A 538 -4.87 -15.94 -27.81
CA TYR A 538 -4.92 -14.55 -27.40
C TYR A 538 -4.54 -13.61 -28.55
N MET A 539 -3.42 -13.88 -29.25
CA MET A 539 -3.01 -13.08 -30.40
C MET A 539 -4.01 -13.12 -31.56
N LYS A 540 -4.60 -14.30 -31.83
CA LYS A 540 -5.58 -14.49 -32.90
C LYS A 540 -6.90 -13.78 -32.62
N ASN A 541 -7.33 -13.75 -31.37
CA ASN A 541 -8.62 -13.20 -30.96
C ASN A 541 -8.56 -11.68 -30.79
N ASN A 542 -7.41 -11.14 -30.37
CA ASN A 542 -7.30 -9.75 -29.94
C ASN A 542 -6.50 -8.85 -30.91
N TYR A 543 -5.78 -9.40 -31.90
CA TYR A 543 -4.95 -8.61 -32.81
C TYR A 543 -5.18 -8.95 -34.29
N PRO A 544 -4.98 -7.97 -35.20
CA PRO A 544 -5.13 -8.21 -36.64
C PRO A 544 -4.24 -9.35 -37.17
N PRO A 545 -4.66 -10.03 -38.24
CA PRO A 545 -3.79 -10.98 -38.93
C PRO A 545 -2.45 -10.34 -39.31
N ASN A 546 -1.36 -11.10 -39.15
CA ASN A 546 0.03 -10.69 -39.39
C ASN A 546 0.61 -9.67 -38.40
N TRP A 547 -0.06 -9.37 -37.28
CA TRP A 547 0.56 -8.62 -36.19
C TRP A 547 1.88 -9.28 -35.77
N THR A 548 2.92 -8.47 -35.59
CA THR A 548 4.24 -8.87 -35.11
C THR A 548 4.46 -8.35 -33.69
N TYR A 549 5.49 -8.84 -33.00
CA TYR A 549 5.78 -8.32 -31.66
C TYR A 549 6.25 -6.86 -31.71
N GLN A 550 6.95 -6.49 -32.77
CA GLN A 550 7.46 -5.14 -32.99
C GLN A 550 6.35 -4.09 -33.10
N ASP A 551 5.17 -4.49 -33.60
CA ASP A 551 4.02 -3.59 -33.70
C ASP A 551 3.54 -3.09 -32.33
N PHE A 552 3.82 -3.83 -31.24
CA PHE A 552 3.52 -3.42 -29.87
C PHE A 552 4.34 -2.23 -29.39
N ALA A 553 5.55 -2.00 -29.91
CA ALA A 553 6.40 -0.91 -29.43
C ALA A 553 5.75 0.47 -29.63
N SER A 554 4.97 0.63 -30.71
CA SER A 554 4.21 1.87 -30.96
C SER A 554 3.09 2.12 -29.95
N GLN A 555 2.63 1.08 -29.25
CA GLN A 555 1.58 1.13 -28.23
C GLN A 555 2.14 1.21 -26.80
N PHE A 556 3.47 1.17 -26.63
CA PHE A 556 4.14 1.38 -25.36
C PHE A 556 4.34 2.89 -25.14
N THR A 557 3.24 3.56 -24.79
CA THR A 557 3.09 5.02 -24.89
C THR A 557 3.65 5.79 -23.70
N CYS A 558 3.67 5.19 -22.50
CA CYS A 558 4.19 5.81 -21.28
C CYS A 558 3.60 7.22 -20.97
N GLU A 559 2.36 7.48 -21.38
CA GLU A 559 1.71 8.79 -21.34
C GLU A 559 1.41 9.28 -19.92
N PHE A 560 1.35 8.37 -18.95
CA PHE A 560 1.17 8.63 -17.52
C PHE A 560 2.43 8.38 -16.70
N PHE A 561 3.57 8.12 -17.36
CA PHE A 561 4.85 7.95 -16.66
C PHE A 561 5.34 9.27 -16.06
N ASP A 562 5.22 9.38 -14.73
CA ASP A 562 5.83 10.41 -13.90
C ASP A 562 6.96 9.80 -13.03
N PRO A 563 8.24 10.06 -13.37
CA PRO A 563 9.38 9.53 -12.61
C PRO A 563 9.46 10.08 -11.18
N ASN A 564 8.94 11.29 -10.91
CA ASN A 564 8.94 11.86 -9.56
C ASN A 564 7.93 11.16 -8.66
N HIS A 565 6.72 10.93 -9.17
CA HIS A 565 5.71 10.14 -8.45
C HIS A 565 6.22 8.73 -8.15
N TRP A 566 6.84 8.04 -9.12
CA TRP A 566 7.47 6.74 -8.88
C TRP A 566 8.53 6.81 -7.79
N ALA A 567 9.44 7.78 -7.86
CA ALA A 567 10.48 7.96 -6.84
C ALA A 567 9.88 8.29 -5.46
N ASP A 568 8.76 9.01 -5.39
CA ASP A 568 8.02 9.25 -4.14
C ASP A 568 7.44 7.97 -3.55
N VAL A 569 6.82 7.12 -4.38
CA VAL A 569 6.32 5.80 -3.94
C VAL A 569 7.46 4.91 -3.43
N PHE A 570 8.58 4.85 -4.17
CA PHE A 570 9.73 4.03 -3.78
C PHE A 570 10.40 4.55 -2.51
N LYS A 571 10.47 5.87 -2.32
CA LYS A 571 11.00 6.44 -1.08
C LYS A 571 10.06 6.16 0.10
N ALA A 572 8.75 6.32 -0.12
CA ALA A 572 7.74 6.04 0.87
C ALA A 572 7.73 4.58 1.31
N SER A 573 8.18 3.64 0.48
CA SER A 573 8.29 2.22 0.84
C SER A 573 9.46 1.87 1.76
N GLY A 574 10.35 2.82 2.03
CA GLY A 574 11.59 2.58 2.77
C GLY A 574 12.74 2.04 1.92
N ALA A 575 12.56 1.84 0.62
CA ALA A 575 13.65 1.36 -0.23
C ALA A 575 14.86 2.33 -0.24
N ASN A 576 16.06 1.75 -0.27
CA ASN A 576 17.31 2.50 -0.38
C ASN A 576 17.93 2.39 -1.78
N TYR A 577 17.45 1.47 -2.62
CA TYR A 577 17.87 1.33 -4.01
C TYR A 577 16.71 0.91 -4.92
N VAL A 578 16.79 1.28 -6.20
CA VAL A 578 15.81 0.93 -7.23
C VAL A 578 16.53 0.38 -8.46
N VAL A 579 16.08 -0.75 -9.00
CA VAL A 579 16.65 -1.39 -10.19
C VAL A 579 15.59 -1.40 -11.30
N LEU A 580 15.88 -0.75 -12.42
CA LEU A 580 15.01 -0.74 -13.60
C LEU A 580 15.51 -1.74 -14.65
N THR A 581 14.60 -2.53 -15.24
CA THR A 581 14.85 -3.27 -16.49
C THR A 581 15.18 -2.31 -17.63
N THR A 582 16.47 -2.09 -17.87
CA THR A 582 16.91 -1.23 -19.00
C THR A 582 16.69 -1.91 -20.34
N LYS A 583 16.88 -3.23 -20.37
CA LYS A 583 16.62 -4.12 -21.49
C LYS A 583 16.31 -5.51 -20.96
N HIS A 584 15.16 -6.05 -21.33
CA HIS A 584 14.79 -7.45 -21.06
C HIS A 584 15.11 -8.34 -22.28
N HIS A 585 14.79 -9.64 -22.23
CA HIS A 585 15.11 -10.61 -23.29
C HIS A 585 14.49 -10.32 -24.66
N GLU A 586 13.50 -9.43 -24.73
CA GLU A 586 12.94 -8.92 -25.98
C GLU A 586 13.86 -7.92 -26.73
N GLY A 587 14.95 -7.49 -26.09
CA GLY A 587 15.97 -6.63 -26.68
C GLY A 587 15.59 -5.16 -26.81
N TYR A 588 14.41 -4.75 -26.33
CA TYR A 588 13.98 -3.35 -26.38
C TYR A 588 14.71 -2.53 -25.32
N ALA A 589 15.47 -1.51 -25.76
CA ALA A 589 16.22 -0.64 -24.85
C ALA A 589 15.34 0.52 -24.35
N MET A 590 15.26 0.69 -23.03
CA MET A 590 14.47 1.74 -22.37
C MET A 590 15.14 3.13 -22.38
N TRP A 591 16.21 3.29 -23.15
CA TRP A 591 17.01 4.51 -23.29
C TRP A 591 17.45 4.69 -24.76
N PRO A 592 17.95 5.86 -25.20
CA PRO A 592 18.39 6.10 -26.57
C PRO A 592 19.70 5.38 -26.92
N SER A 593 19.70 4.04 -26.91
CA SER A 593 20.87 3.20 -27.18
C SER A 593 21.30 3.32 -28.64
N LYS A 594 22.58 3.62 -28.86
CA LYS A 594 23.18 3.62 -30.21
C LYS A 594 23.27 2.23 -30.84
N TYR A 595 23.14 1.20 -30.02
CA TYR A 595 23.32 -0.21 -30.40
C TYR A 595 21.98 -0.94 -30.53
N SER A 596 20.86 -0.27 -30.22
CA SER A 596 19.49 -0.74 -30.41
C SER A 596 18.68 0.22 -31.29
N TYR A 597 19.28 0.65 -32.41
CA TYR A 597 18.66 1.58 -33.37
C TYR A 597 17.29 1.07 -33.84
N SER A 598 16.28 1.95 -33.84
CA SER A 598 14.87 1.65 -34.18
C SER A 598 14.18 0.62 -33.28
N TRP A 599 14.80 0.21 -32.17
CA TRP A 599 14.23 -0.71 -31.19
C TRP A 599 14.56 -0.25 -29.76
N ASN A 600 14.22 1.02 -29.49
CA ASN A 600 14.40 1.65 -28.19
C ASN A 600 13.33 2.73 -27.92
N ALA A 601 13.22 3.14 -26.66
CA ALA A 601 12.22 4.10 -26.16
C ALA A 601 12.28 5.50 -26.78
N MET A 602 13.42 5.91 -27.33
CA MET A 602 13.55 7.19 -28.02
C MET A 602 13.10 7.12 -29.49
N ASP A 603 13.37 6.01 -30.16
CA ASP A 603 13.11 5.86 -31.60
C ASP A 603 11.67 5.38 -31.91
N VAL A 604 11.05 4.59 -31.02
CA VAL A 604 9.69 4.05 -31.22
C VAL A 604 8.97 3.89 -29.87
N GLY A 605 7.70 4.28 -29.82
CA GLY A 605 6.89 4.27 -28.60
C GLY A 605 6.89 5.64 -27.92
N PRO A 606 7.46 5.79 -26.72
CA PRO A 606 7.26 6.98 -25.90
C PRO A 606 8.07 8.20 -26.33
N ASN A 607 9.11 8.04 -27.16
CA ASN A 607 10.07 9.09 -27.55
C ASN A 607 10.74 9.76 -26.32
N ARG A 608 11.13 8.96 -25.33
CA ARG A 608 11.65 9.39 -24.03
C ARG A 608 12.89 8.58 -23.61
N ASP A 609 13.76 9.21 -22.80
CA ASP A 609 14.87 8.50 -22.13
C ASP A 609 14.41 8.05 -20.73
N LEU A 610 13.71 6.92 -20.67
CA LEU A 610 13.07 6.45 -19.45
C LEU A 610 14.08 6.12 -18.35
N VAL A 611 15.25 5.57 -18.72
CA VAL A 611 16.36 5.31 -17.78
C VAL A 611 16.92 6.61 -17.21
N GLY A 612 17.17 7.61 -18.07
CA GLY A 612 17.68 8.92 -17.65
C GLY A 612 16.73 9.65 -16.71
N GLU A 613 15.45 9.71 -17.08
CA GLU A 613 14.40 10.37 -16.32
C GLU A 613 14.20 9.73 -14.94
N LEU A 614 14.06 8.39 -14.88
CA LEU A 614 13.88 7.69 -13.61
C LEU A 614 15.13 7.77 -12.72
N SER A 615 16.32 7.60 -13.29
CA SER A 615 17.57 7.66 -12.52
C SER A 615 17.81 9.02 -11.88
N THR A 616 17.34 10.10 -12.51
CA THR A 616 17.40 11.45 -11.98
C THR A 616 16.45 11.61 -10.79
N ALA A 617 15.20 11.17 -10.93
CA ALA A 617 14.19 11.27 -9.87
C ALA A 617 14.53 10.41 -8.65
N VAL A 618 14.98 9.16 -8.84
CA VAL A 618 15.39 8.25 -7.76
C VAL A 618 16.53 8.86 -6.94
N ARG A 619 17.55 9.41 -7.61
CA ARG A 619 18.68 10.06 -6.93
C ARG A 619 18.28 11.36 -6.22
N ALA A 620 17.33 12.12 -6.78
CA ALA A 620 16.79 13.31 -6.13
C ALA A 620 16.10 12.99 -4.79
N LYS A 621 15.60 11.76 -4.61
CA LYS A 621 15.05 11.24 -3.34
C LYS A 621 16.09 10.57 -2.43
N GLY A 622 17.38 10.65 -2.78
CA GLY A 622 18.48 10.12 -1.98
C GLY A 622 18.66 8.60 -2.05
N MET A 623 17.98 7.93 -2.99
CA MET A 623 18.12 6.48 -3.20
C MET A 623 19.21 6.18 -4.24
N LYS A 624 19.74 4.96 -4.17
CA LYS A 624 20.68 4.40 -5.13
C LYS A 624 19.94 3.93 -6.39
N PHE A 625 20.54 4.08 -7.56
CA PHE A 625 19.91 3.69 -8.83
C PHE A 625 20.70 2.58 -9.51
N GLY A 626 20.04 1.45 -9.76
CA GLY A 626 20.57 0.28 -10.43
C GLY A 626 19.92 0.04 -11.79
N VAL A 627 20.59 -0.76 -12.60
CA VAL A 627 20.11 -1.20 -13.91
C VAL A 627 20.08 -2.72 -13.95
N TYR A 628 18.94 -3.27 -14.33
CA TYR A 628 18.88 -4.62 -14.84
C TYR A 628 19.16 -4.62 -16.33
N HIS A 629 19.96 -5.58 -16.79
CA HIS A 629 20.26 -5.74 -18.20
C HIS A 629 20.35 -7.22 -18.56
N SER A 630 19.45 -7.67 -19.44
CA SER A 630 19.60 -9.00 -20.00
C SER A 630 20.74 -9.04 -21.01
N LEU A 631 21.63 -10.02 -20.85
CA LEU A 631 22.70 -10.26 -21.81
C LEU A 631 22.19 -10.93 -23.09
N MET A 632 21.02 -11.57 -23.07
CA MET A 632 20.46 -12.30 -24.21
C MET A 632 19.32 -11.56 -24.91
N GLU A 633 19.11 -11.88 -26.19
CA GLU A 633 17.97 -11.42 -26.98
C GLU A 633 17.42 -12.55 -27.85
N TRP A 634 16.26 -13.10 -27.48
CA TRP A 634 15.76 -14.38 -28.02
C TRP A 634 15.77 -14.50 -29.54
N PHE A 635 15.42 -13.41 -30.24
CA PHE A 635 15.24 -13.41 -31.69
C PHE A 635 16.23 -12.50 -32.41
N HIS A 636 17.28 -11.99 -31.75
CA HIS A 636 18.28 -11.17 -32.40
C HIS A 636 19.15 -12.04 -33.34
N PRO A 637 19.30 -11.71 -34.64
CA PRO A 637 19.98 -12.57 -35.60
C PRO A 637 21.42 -12.95 -35.21
N LEU A 638 22.19 -12.00 -34.68
CA LEU A 638 23.57 -12.28 -34.22
C LEU A 638 23.59 -13.21 -32.99
N PHE A 639 22.63 -13.09 -32.09
CA PHE A 639 22.56 -13.96 -30.91
C PHE A 639 22.21 -15.39 -31.33
N VAL A 640 21.22 -15.55 -32.21
CA VAL A 640 20.86 -16.84 -32.80
C VAL A 640 22.04 -17.45 -33.56
N GLN A 641 22.76 -16.65 -34.36
CA GLN A 641 23.94 -17.10 -35.09
C GLN A 641 25.05 -17.60 -34.14
N ASP A 642 25.32 -16.87 -33.05
CA ASP A 642 26.31 -17.27 -32.06
C ASP A 642 25.85 -18.54 -31.33
N ALA A 643 24.57 -18.65 -30.95
CA ALA A 643 23.98 -19.84 -30.32
C ALA A 643 24.05 -21.08 -31.24
N ASP A 644 23.71 -20.95 -32.53
CA ASP A 644 23.80 -22.01 -33.53
C ASP A 644 25.24 -22.52 -33.72
N SER A 645 26.24 -21.68 -33.46
CA SER A 645 27.65 -22.07 -33.46
C SER A 645 28.07 -22.86 -32.20
N GLY A 646 27.18 -22.95 -31.20
CA GLY A 646 27.50 -23.40 -29.84
C GLY A 646 28.33 -22.37 -29.08
N HIS A 647 28.03 -21.08 -29.25
CA HIS A 647 28.75 -19.93 -28.65
C HIS A 647 30.26 -19.90 -28.95
N LYS A 648 30.66 -20.41 -30.13
CA LYS A 648 32.06 -20.35 -30.59
C LYS A 648 32.42 -19.02 -31.23
N THR A 649 31.42 -18.29 -31.71
CA THR A 649 31.54 -16.88 -32.14
C THR A 649 30.93 -15.97 -31.08
N GLN A 650 31.32 -14.69 -31.08
CA GLN A 650 30.90 -13.67 -30.11
C GLN A 650 30.46 -12.39 -30.82
N TYR A 651 29.88 -12.51 -32.03
CA TYR A 651 29.51 -11.36 -32.84
C TYR A 651 28.47 -10.47 -32.17
N PHE A 652 27.47 -11.09 -31.52
CA PHE A 652 26.46 -10.37 -30.77
C PHE A 652 27.05 -9.63 -29.57
N VAL A 653 27.96 -10.30 -28.85
CA VAL A 653 28.61 -9.76 -27.66
C VAL A 653 29.49 -8.56 -28.01
N ASP A 654 30.28 -8.66 -29.08
CA ASP A 654 31.19 -7.60 -29.52
C ASP A 654 30.48 -6.42 -30.17
N ALA A 655 29.45 -6.69 -30.97
CA ALA A 655 28.73 -5.64 -31.69
C ALA A 655 27.71 -4.90 -30.81
N LYS A 656 27.17 -5.56 -29.77
CA LYS A 656 26.01 -5.06 -29.01
C LYS A 656 26.20 -5.07 -27.50
N ILE A 657 26.37 -6.23 -26.87
CA ILE A 657 26.29 -6.33 -25.39
C ILE A 657 27.41 -5.57 -24.68
N GLN A 658 28.67 -5.81 -25.04
CA GLN A 658 29.82 -5.11 -24.44
C GLN A 658 29.75 -3.58 -24.60
N PRO A 659 29.47 -3.03 -25.80
CA PRO A 659 29.30 -1.60 -25.93
C PRO A 659 28.06 -1.04 -25.21
N GLU A 660 26.92 -1.74 -25.19
CA GLU A 660 25.71 -1.29 -24.46
C GLU A 660 25.94 -1.20 -22.95
N LEU A 661 26.55 -2.21 -22.34
CA LEU A 661 26.86 -2.19 -20.92
C LEU A 661 27.80 -1.02 -20.57
N ARG A 662 28.78 -0.74 -21.42
CA ARG A 662 29.68 0.41 -21.24
C ARG A 662 28.95 1.74 -21.44
N GLU A 663 28.04 1.83 -22.40
CA GLU A 663 27.20 3.01 -22.61
C GLU A 663 26.33 3.30 -21.38
N LEU A 664 25.63 2.28 -20.85
CA LEU A 664 24.81 2.38 -19.64
C LEU A 664 25.62 2.90 -18.45
N VAL A 665 26.80 2.30 -18.22
CA VAL A 665 27.68 2.70 -17.11
C VAL A 665 28.16 4.13 -17.25
N ASN A 666 28.60 4.54 -18.45
CA ASN A 666 29.16 5.87 -18.65
C ASN A 666 28.07 6.97 -18.62
N ASN A 667 26.91 6.71 -19.20
CA ASN A 667 25.81 7.67 -19.28
C ASN A 667 25.13 7.81 -17.91
N TYR A 668 24.66 6.69 -17.34
CA TYR A 668 23.75 6.70 -16.19
C TYR A 668 24.43 6.42 -14.84
N LYS A 669 25.69 5.96 -14.83
CA LYS A 669 26.50 5.75 -13.59
C LYS A 669 25.73 4.94 -12.53
N PRO A 670 25.26 3.74 -12.84
CA PRO A 670 24.45 2.95 -11.92
C PRO A 670 25.26 2.51 -10.69
N ASP A 671 24.59 2.45 -9.55
CA ASP A 671 25.09 1.88 -8.30
C ASP A 671 24.98 0.34 -8.29
N ILE A 672 24.11 -0.25 -9.11
CA ILE A 672 23.95 -1.70 -9.26
C ILE A 672 23.89 -2.05 -10.75
N ILE A 673 24.63 -3.06 -11.18
CA ILE A 673 24.39 -3.74 -12.47
C ILE A 673 23.89 -5.14 -12.17
N TRP A 674 22.60 -5.34 -12.38
CA TRP A 674 21.92 -6.62 -12.24
C TRP A 674 21.90 -7.28 -13.63
N SER A 675 22.88 -8.16 -13.89
CA SER A 675 22.96 -8.91 -15.14
C SER A 675 21.95 -10.04 -15.15
N ASP A 676 21.44 -10.41 -16.33
CA ASP A 676 20.73 -11.68 -16.52
C ASP A 676 21.25 -12.41 -17.75
N GLY A 677 22.23 -13.28 -17.50
CA GLY A 677 23.00 -13.99 -18.52
C GLY A 677 22.92 -15.51 -18.47
N ASN A 678 22.26 -16.10 -17.47
CA ASN A 678 22.27 -17.56 -17.22
C ASN A 678 21.41 -18.37 -18.19
N GLY A 679 20.55 -17.72 -18.98
CA GLY A 679 19.76 -18.36 -20.02
C GLY A 679 20.46 -18.46 -21.37
N GLY A 680 21.76 -18.14 -21.46
CA GLY A 680 22.45 -17.91 -22.72
C GLY A 680 23.77 -18.66 -22.85
N GLY A 681 24.88 -17.92 -22.97
CA GLY A 681 26.22 -18.50 -23.09
C GLY A 681 27.07 -18.31 -21.83
N ASP A 682 28.16 -19.08 -21.73
CA ASP A 682 29.00 -19.06 -20.53
C ASP A 682 29.65 -17.68 -20.30
N PRO A 683 30.23 -17.40 -19.11
CA PRO A 683 30.83 -16.11 -18.84
C PRO A 683 31.97 -15.73 -19.80
N LYS A 684 32.59 -16.71 -20.47
CA LYS A 684 33.60 -16.48 -21.49
C LYS A 684 32.98 -15.97 -22.78
N TYR A 685 31.84 -16.55 -23.21
CA TYR A 685 31.05 -16.04 -24.33
C TYR A 685 30.60 -14.60 -24.07
N TRP A 686 30.12 -14.28 -22.87
CA TRP A 686 29.71 -12.91 -22.54
C TRP A 686 30.86 -11.91 -22.35
N LYS A 687 32.10 -12.39 -22.23
CA LYS A 687 33.27 -11.60 -21.81
C LYS A 687 33.04 -10.92 -20.45
N SER A 688 32.41 -11.63 -19.53
CA SER A 688 32.03 -11.12 -18.21
C SER A 688 33.25 -10.68 -17.40
N GLU A 689 34.32 -11.49 -17.37
CA GLU A 689 35.56 -11.14 -16.67
C GLU A 689 36.21 -9.86 -17.22
N GLU A 690 36.19 -9.65 -18.54
CA GLU A 690 36.72 -8.43 -19.17
C GLU A 690 35.90 -7.19 -18.82
N PHE A 691 34.57 -7.33 -18.81
CA PHE A 691 33.67 -6.24 -18.43
C PHE A 691 33.82 -5.87 -16.96
N LEU A 692 33.79 -6.85 -16.06
CA LEU A 692 33.88 -6.64 -14.61
C LEU A 692 35.25 -6.08 -14.19
N ALA A 693 36.34 -6.56 -14.79
CA ALA A 693 37.66 -6.00 -14.56
C ALA A 693 37.74 -4.51 -14.95
N TRP A 694 37.14 -4.13 -16.09
CA TRP A 694 37.01 -2.72 -16.47
C TRP A 694 36.10 -1.94 -15.53
N LEU A 695 34.95 -2.52 -15.15
CA LEU A 695 33.97 -1.90 -14.25
C LEU A 695 34.62 -1.50 -12.93
N TYR A 696 35.44 -2.36 -12.35
CA TYR A 696 36.09 -2.14 -11.06
C TYR A 696 37.43 -1.39 -11.13
N THR A 697 37.99 -1.18 -12.32
CA THR A 697 39.28 -0.49 -12.48
C THR A 697 39.12 0.92 -13.06
N ASP A 698 38.39 1.03 -14.17
CA ASP A 698 38.46 2.18 -15.07
C ASP A 698 37.13 2.94 -15.18
N SER A 699 36.01 2.31 -14.80
CA SER A 699 34.68 2.92 -14.91
C SER A 699 34.49 4.12 -13.95
N PRO A 700 33.55 5.03 -14.24
CA PRO A 700 33.22 6.15 -13.35
C PRO A 700 32.54 5.74 -12.03
N VAL A 701 32.15 4.47 -11.88
CA VAL A 701 31.41 3.94 -10.71
C VAL A 701 32.16 2.86 -9.95
N LYS A 702 33.43 2.61 -10.29
CA LYS A 702 34.27 1.54 -9.74
C LYS A 702 34.29 1.43 -8.21
N ASP A 703 34.19 2.57 -7.52
CA ASP A 703 34.27 2.67 -6.07
C ASP A 703 32.94 2.34 -5.37
N THR A 704 31.81 2.36 -6.09
CA THR A 704 30.47 2.25 -5.49
C THR A 704 29.59 1.17 -6.10
N VAL A 705 29.82 0.77 -7.35
CA VAL A 705 28.95 -0.19 -8.06
C VAL A 705 29.00 -1.58 -7.42
N VAL A 706 27.87 -2.29 -7.43
CA VAL A 706 27.80 -3.72 -7.13
C VAL A 706 27.18 -4.50 -8.28
N VAL A 707 27.52 -5.78 -8.38
CA VAL A 707 26.94 -6.70 -9.37
C VAL A 707 26.41 -7.98 -8.72
N ASN A 708 25.36 -8.55 -9.31
CA ASN A 708 24.83 -9.86 -8.94
C ASN A 708 25.67 -11.02 -9.50
N ASP A 709 25.18 -12.25 -9.36
CA ASP A 709 25.85 -13.49 -9.77
C ASP A 709 25.41 -14.10 -11.10
N ARG A 710 24.60 -13.40 -11.91
CA ARG A 710 24.08 -13.94 -13.18
C ARG A 710 24.85 -13.48 -14.42
N TRP A 711 26.15 -13.75 -14.43
CA TRP A 711 27.09 -13.36 -15.51
C TRP A 711 27.32 -14.47 -16.55
N GLY A 712 26.45 -15.48 -16.58
CA GLY A 712 26.56 -16.69 -17.37
C GLY A 712 26.55 -17.93 -16.48
N GLU A 713 26.20 -19.06 -17.05
CA GLU A 713 25.99 -20.34 -16.40
C GLU A 713 27.27 -20.76 -15.66
N GLY A 714 27.12 -21.14 -14.39
CA GLY A 714 28.25 -21.42 -13.50
C GLY A 714 28.78 -20.22 -12.72
N SER A 715 28.16 -19.04 -12.85
CA SER A 715 28.46 -17.88 -11.98
C SER A 715 27.62 -17.86 -10.70
N ASP A 716 26.41 -18.42 -10.72
CA ASP A 716 25.48 -18.40 -9.58
C ASP A 716 26.11 -19.02 -8.32
N GLY A 717 26.05 -18.28 -7.21
CA GLY A 717 26.67 -18.70 -5.94
C GLY A 717 28.20 -18.79 -5.97
N HIS A 718 28.86 -18.30 -7.03
CA HIS A 718 30.29 -18.43 -7.24
C HIS A 718 31.00 -17.09 -7.54
N HIS A 719 30.39 -16.22 -8.34
CA HIS A 719 30.99 -14.96 -8.80
C HIS A 719 30.00 -13.82 -8.70
N GLY A 720 30.44 -12.63 -8.27
CA GLY A 720 29.59 -11.45 -8.07
C GLY A 720 29.78 -10.81 -6.70
N ASP A 721 29.40 -9.54 -6.55
CA ASP A 721 29.48 -8.85 -5.25
C ASP A 721 28.41 -9.39 -4.27
N PHE A 722 27.27 -9.84 -4.80
CA PHE A 722 26.21 -10.51 -4.04
C PHE A 722 25.58 -11.63 -4.87
N TYR A 723 25.03 -12.63 -4.19
CA TYR A 723 24.44 -13.81 -4.83
C TYR A 723 22.92 -13.78 -4.81
N ASN A 724 22.28 -14.27 -5.87
CA ASN A 724 20.85 -14.55 -5.88
C ASN A 724 20.56 -16.04 -5.76
N PHE A 725 21.43 -16.93 -6.29
CA PHE A 725 21.23 -18.39 -6.45
C PHE A 725 20.04 -18.78 -7.34
N ALA A 726 18.85 -18.26 -7.05
CA ALA A 726 17.60 -18.50 -7.77
C ALA A 726 16.59 -17.39 -7.45
N ASP A 727 15.50 -17.32 -8.21
CA ASP A 727 14.36 -16.47 -7.86
C ASP A 727 13.73 -16.95 -6.52
N SER A 728 13.25 -16.01 -5.70
CA SER A 728 12.65 -16.26 -4.38
C SER A 728 13.53 -17.10 -3.43
N PHE A 729 14.86 -17.10 -3.61
CA PHE A 729 15.79 -17.86 -2.78
C PHE A 729 15.67 -17.43 -1.30
N ASN A 730 15.35 -18.38 -0.43
CA ASN A 730 15.29 -18.14 1.01
C ASN A 730 15.83 -19.37 1.75
N PRO A 731 17.08 -19.33 2.23
CA PRO A 731 17.73 -20.49 2.82
C PRO A 731 17.22 -20.82 4.24
N GLY A 732 16.55 -19.87 4.91
CA GLY A 732 16.17 -19.99 6.32
C GLY A 732 17.36 -20.11 7.30
N VAL A 733 18.59 -19.98 6.79
CA VAL A 733 19.86 -20.07 7.52
C VAL A 733 20.85 -19.04 6.99
N LEU A 734 21.85 -18.69 7.81
CA LEU A 734 22.90 -17.75 7.41
C LEU A 734 23.74 -18.28 6.24
N VAL A 735 23.93 -17.44 5.22
CA VAL A 735 24.80 -17.72 4.07
C VAL A 735 26.16 -17.02 4.28
N PRO A 736 27.31 -17.70 4.09
CA PRO A 736 28.64 -17.12 4.29
C PRO A 736 29.11 -16.25 3.10
N HIS A 737 28.19 -15.50 2.48
CA HIS A 737 28.42 -14.49 1.46
C HIS A 737 27.22 -13.55 1.42
N LYS A 738 27.40 -12.30 0.96
CA LYS A 738 26.26 -11.41 0.77
C LYS A 738 25.35 -11.96 -0.33
N TRP A 739 24.04 -11.88 -0.11
CA TRP A 739 23.05 -12.36 -1.06
C TRP A 739 21.81 -11.44 -1.06
N GLU A 740 20.94 -11.62 -2.04
CA GLU A 740 19.71 -10.84 -2.20
C GLU A 740 18.54 -11.76 -2.57
N HIS A 741 17.49 -11.70 -1.76
CA HIS A 741 16.19 -12.27 -2.05
C HIS A 741 15.47 -11.36 -3.04
N ILE A 742 15.05 -11.93 -4.17
CA ILE A 742 14.22 -11.24 -5.16
C ILE A 742 12.87 -11.93 -5.24
N ASP A 743 11.77 -11.16 -5.19
CA ASP A 743 10.42 -11.70 -5.36
C ASP A 743 9.47 -10.67 -5.96
N THR A 744 8.33 -11.12 -6.47
CA THR A 744 7.31 -10.31 -7.14
C THR A 744 6.13 -10.02 -6.22
N ILE A 745 5.69 -8.77 -6.13
CA ILE A 745 4.43 -8.47 -5.41
C ILE A 745 3.23 -9.10 -6.14
N SER A 746 3.27 -9.19 -7.48
CA SER A 746 2.30 -9.96 -8.28
C SER A 746 2.82 -11.38 -8.49
N LYS A 747 2.27 -12.35 -7.77
CA LYS A 747 2.70 -13.75 -7.75
C LYS A 747 2.73 -14.32 -9.18
N GLY A 748 3.89 -14.84 -9.57
CA GLY A 748 4.07 -15.58 -10.82
C GLY A 748 4.26 -14.74 -12.09
N ALA A 749 4.45 -13.42 -11.98
CA ALA A 749 4.84 -12.58 -13.11
C ALA A 749 5.69 -11.40 -12.66
N TRP A 750 6.76 -11.09 -13.39
CA TRP A 750 7.55 -9.88 -13.13
C TRP A 750 6.93 -8.67 -13.83
N GLY A 751 6.52 -8.86 -15.08
CA GLY A 751 5.81 -7.83 -15.87
C GLY A 751 4.35 -7.63 -15.44
N TYR A 752 3.75 -6.52 -15.89
CA TYR A 752 2.34 -6.23 -15.64
C TYR A 752 1.42 -7.26 -16.31
N LYS A 753 0.49 -7.82 -15.53
CA LYS A 753 -0.56 -8.70 -16.01
C LYS A 753 -1.93 -8.07 -15.67
N ARG A 754 -2.78 -7.95 -16.68
CA ARG A 754 -4.05 -7.21 -16.55
C ARG A 754 -5.20 -8.01 -15.92
N ASN A 755 -5.11 -9.34 -15.95
CA ASN A 755 -6.11 -10.27 -15.42
C ASN A 755 -5.62 -10.95 -14.12
N VAL A 756 -5.00 -10.18 -13.23
CA VAL A 756 -4.54 -10.64 -11.92
C VAL A 756 -5.63 -10.38 -10.89
N ASN A 757 -5.96 -11.40 -10.08
CA ASN A 757 -6.93 -11.24 -9.00
C ASN A 757 -6.24 -10.71 -7.73
N LEU A 758 -7.01 -10.24 -6.75
CA LEU A 758 -6.46 -9.75 -5.49
C LEU A 758 -5.56 -10.77 -4.77
N TRP A 759 -5.96 -12.04 -4.72
CA TRP A 759 -5.21 -13.12 -4.05
C TRP A 759 -3.89 -13.49 -4.74
N ASP A 760 -3.71 -13.07 -5.99
CA ASP A 760 -2.47 -13.22 -6.74
C ASP A 760 -1.45 -12.13 -6.39
N TYR A 761 -1.77 -11.19 -5.50
CA TYR A 761 -0.81 -10.25 -4.91
C TYR A 761 -0.30 -10.76 -3.55
N LEU A 762 0.94 -10.42 -3.20
CA LEU A 762 1.42 -10.58 -1.83
C LEU A 762 0.63 -9.67 -0.88
N THR A 763 0.23 -10.22 0.25
CA THR A 763 -0.29 -9.45 1.38
C THR A 763 0.85 -8.74 2.12
N PRO A 764 0.58 -7.67 2.89
CA PRO A 764 1.61 -7.01 3.70
C PRO A 764 2.34 -7.97 4.65
N LEU A 765 1.62 -8.93 5.24
CA LEU A 765 2.22 -9.94 6.12
C LEU A 765 3.16 -10.88 5.36
N GLU A 766 2.78 -11.34 4.16
CA GLU A 766 3.66 -12.15 3.31
C GLU A 766 4.94 -11.37 2.95
N MET A 767 4.81 -10.09 2.59
CA MET A 767 5.96 -9.21 2.31
C MET A 767 6.87 -9.05 3.54
N LEU A 768 6.30 -8.73 4.71
CA LEU A 768 7.07 -8.58 5.94
C LEU A 768 7.77 -9.88 6.33
N ARG A 769 7.09 -11.02 6.19
CA ARG A 769 7.68 -12.34 6.44
C ARG A 769 8.91 -12.58 5.55
N GLN A 770 8.81 -12.32 4.24
CA GLN A 770 9.94 -12.46 3.33
C GLN A 770 11.09 -11.52 3.69
N LEU A 771 10.78 -10.26 4.01
CA LEU A 771 11.76 -9.27 4.43
C LEU A 771 12.53 -9.72 5.68
N VAL A 772 11.84 -10.00 6.79
CA VAL A 772 12.52 -10.31 8.06
C VAL A 772 13.34 -11.60 7.97
N MET A 773 12.87 -12.58 7.19
CA MET A 773 13.62 -13.80 6.91
C MET A 773 14.91 -13.51 6.15
N ALA A 774 14.83 -12.74 5.06
CA ALA A 774 15.98 -12.40 4.23
C ALA A 774 17.05 -11.66 5.04
N ILE A 775 16.66 -10.63 5.80
CA ILE A 775 17.61 -9.81 6.57
C ILE A 775 18.25 -10.62 7.71
N SER A 776 17.46 -11.43 8.42
CA SER A 776 17.97 -12.28 9.51
C SER A 776 19.01 -13.31 9.02
N CYS A 777 18.84 -13.78 7.78
CA CYS A 777 19.75 -14.71 7.11
C CYS A 777 20.89 -14.03 6.33
N GLY A 778 21.09 -12.72 6.49
CA GLY A 778 22.20 -11.95 5.91
C GLY A 778 21.96 -11.37 4.53
N GLY A 779 20.76 -11.57 3.98
CA GLY A 779 20.38 -11.08 2.66
C GLY A 779 19.98 -9.59 2.63
N ASN A 780 19.75 -9.09 1.44
CA ASN A 780 18.84 -7.98 1.17
C ASN A 780 17.51 -8.52 0.63
N MET A 781 16.46 -7.71 0.66
CA MET A 781 15.16 -8.01 0.05
C MET A 781 14.89 -7.01 -1.09
N MET A 782 14.52 -7.49 -2.26
CA MET A 782 14.13 -6.65 -3.39
C MET A 782 12.77 -7.10 -3.94
N PHE A 783 11.77 -6.24 -3.78
CA PHE A 783 10.40 -6.48 -4.27
C PHE A 783 10.22 -5.94 -5.69
N ASN A 784 9.71 -6.76 -6.59
CA ASN A 784 9.40 -6.36 -7.95
C ASN A 784 7.96 -5.83 -8.10
N ILE A 785 7.83 -4.77 -8.89
CA ILE A 785 6.56 -4.30 -9.45
C ILE A 785 6.59 -4.35 -10.99
N GLY A 786 5.40 -4.54 -11.58
CA GLY A 786 5.18 -4.48 -13.02
C GLY A 786 4.27 -3.32 -13.40
N PRO A 787 4.81 -2.15 -13.82
CA PRO A 787 4.01 -1.00 -14.26
C PRO A 787 3.28 -1.25 -15.58
N THR A 788 2.15 -0.55 -15.78
CA THR A 788 1.35 -0.66 -17.01
C THR A 788 2.07 -0.05 -18.22
N LYS A 789 1.63 -0.35 -19.45
CA LYS A 789 2.21 0.24 -20.67
C LYS A 789 2.13 1.77 -20.73
N GLU A 790 1.16 2.35 -20.02
CA GLU A 790 0.97 3.79 -19.91
C GLU A 790 1.92 4.43 -18.89
N GLY A 791 2.64 3.65 -18.09
CA GLY A 791 3.62 4.15 -17.11
C GLY A 791 3.07 4.39 -15.70
N THR A 792 1.93 3.78 -15.36
CA THR A 792 1.31 3.89 -14.03
C THR A 792 1.78 2.75 -13.12
N ILE A 793 2.14 3.06 -11.87
CA ILE A 793 2.20 2.07 -10.78
C ILE A 793 0.76 1.82 -10.36
N THR A 794 0.25 0.61 -10.50
CA THR A 794 -1.15 0.35 -10.12
C THR A 794 -1.34 0.58 -8.62
N PRO A 795 -2.49 1.11 -8.17
CA PRO A 795 -2.66 1.50 -6.76
C PRO A 795 -2.43 0.37 -5.76
N ILE A 796 -2.67 -0.89 -6.14
CA ILE A 796 -2.39 -2.05 -5.28
C ILE A 796 -0.88 -2.20 -5.01
N PHE A 797 -0.01 -1.95 -6.00
CA PHE A 797 1.43 -1.93 -5.78
C PHE A 797 1.83 -0.76 -4.88
N GLU A 798 1.31 0.44 -5.15
CA GLU A 798 1.59 1.63 -4.31
C GLU A 798 1.17 1.39 -2.86
N GLU A 799 -0.01 0.81 -2.63
CA GLU A 799 -0.51 0.48 -1.29
C GLU A 799 0.42 -0.48 -0.56
N ARG A 800 0.80 -1.60 -1.19
CA ARG A 800 1.72 -2.58 -0.60
C ARG A 800 3.07 -1.97 -0.24
N LEU A 801 3.59 -1.13 -1.13
CA LEU A 801 4.85 -0.43 -0.92
C LEU A 801 4.76 0.56 0.23
N ARG A 802 3.71 1.39 0.30
CA ARG A 802 3.52 2.34 1.40
C ARG A 802 3.29 1.65 2.73
N GLN A 803 2.51 0.57 2.76
CA GLN A 803 2.30 -0.26 3.95
C GLN A 803 3.62 -0.83 4.48
N LEU A 804 4.50 -1.32 3.60
CA LEU A 804 5.85 -1.74 3.99
C LEU A 804 6.64 -0.57 4.60
N GLY A 805 6.56 0.61 3.99
CA GLY A 805 7.20 1.82 4.47
C GLY A 805 6.72 2.29 5.84
N ASP A 806 5.41 2.28 6.08
CA ASP A 806 4.81 2.64 7.37
C ASP A 806 5.31 1.73 8.49
N TRP A 807 5.51 0.44 8.20
CA TRP A 807 6.13 -0.48 9.14
C TRP A 807 7.61 -0.16 9.40
N LEU A 808 8.37 0.13 8.33
CA LEU A 808 9.80 0.47 8.40
C LEU A 808 10.07 1.81 9.08
N ASN A 809 9.14 2.76 9.04
CA ASN A 809 9.26 4.03 9.76
C ASN A 809 9.33 3.81 11.28
N VAL A 810 8.72 2.73 11.78
CA VAL A 810 8.75 2.36 13.20
C VAL A 810 9.88 1.36 13.49
N ASN A 811 10.01 0.34 12.66
CA ASN A 811 10.87 -0.82 12.92
C ASN A 811 12.20 -0.81 12.17
N GLY A 812 12.48 0.25 11.41
CA GLY A 812 13.64 0.33 10.51
C GLY A 812 14.99 0.18 11.21
N GLU A 813 15.09 0.53 12.50
CA GLU A 813 16.30 0.33 13.30
C GLU A 813 16.70 -1.15 13.43
N ALA A 814 15.71 -2.05 13.46
CA ALA A 814 15.93 -3.51 13.48
C ALA A 814 16.39 -4.06 12.11
N ILE A 815 16.23 -3.27 11.05
CA ILE A 815 16.45 -3.69 9.66
C ILE A 815 17.72 -3.04 9.10
N TYR A 816 17.71 -1.72 8.90
CA TYR A 816 18.80 -1.02 8.24
C TYR A 816 20.10 -1.12 9.04
N LYS A 817 21.21 -1.32 8.34
CA LYS A 817 22.55 -1.50 8.95
C LYS A 817 22.70 -2.67 9.92
N SER A 818 21.64 -3.45 10.17
CA SER A 818 21.69 -4.62 11.04
C SER A 818 22.57 -5.72 10.45
N LYS A 819 22.95 -6.66 11.30
CA LYS A 819 23.68 -7.88 10.96
C LYS A 819 22.87 -9.10 11.40
N PRO A 820 23.06 -10.26 10.76
CA PRO A 820 22.55 -11.53 11.27
C PRO A 820 23.04 -11.74 12.70
N TRP A 821 22.13 -12.10 13.60
CA TRP A 821 22.51 -12.53 14.93
C TRP A 821 23.01 -13.99 14.92
N THR A 822 23.49 -14.49 16.06
CA THR A 822 23.98 -15.87 16.19
C THR A 822 22.89 -16.92 15.93
N HIS A 823 21.62 -16.55 16.08
CA HIS A 823 20.45 -17.32 15.69
C HIS A 823 19.64 -16.51 14.67
N GLN A 824 19.13 -17.15 13.62
CA GLN A 824 18.30 -16.50 12.59
C GLN A 824 16.83 -16.45 13.01
N ASN A 825 16.33 -17.52 13.64
CA ASN A 825 14.97 -17.66 14.11
C ASN A 825 14.92 -18.25 15.52
N ASP A 826 13.76 -18.19 16.15
CA ASP A 826 13.58 -18.72 17.50
C ASP A 826 13.33 -20.23 17.55
N THR A 827 13.71 -20.84 18.68
CA THR A 827 13.62 -22.28 18.93
C THR A 827 12.30 -22.71 19.56
N LEU A 828 11.57 -21.80 20.21
CA LEU A 828 10.30 -22.07 20.89
C LEU A 828 9.12 -21.44 20.15
N THR A 829 9.24 -20.17 19.75
CA THR A 829 8.16 -19.46 19.05
C THR A 829 8.39 -19.43 17.54
N LYS A 830 7.48 -20.04 16.78
CA LYS A 830 7.51 -19.98 15.32
C LYS A 830 7.35 -18.55 14.82
N ASP A 831 7.92 -18.27 13.65
CA ASP A 831 7.77 -16.97 12.98
C ASP A 831 8.32 -15.78 13.81
N VAL A 832 9.29 -16.05 14.69
CA VAL A 832 10.16 -15.07 15.33
C VAL A 832 11.54 -15.13 14.68
N TRP A 833 12.02 -13.98 14.21
CA TRP A 833 13.29 -13.84 13.49
C TRP A 833 14.19 -12.82 14.18
N TYR A 834 15.50 -12.96 14.03
CA TYR A 834 16.46 -12.14 14.77
C TYR A 834 17.46 -11.39 13.87
N THR A 835 17.66 -10.13 14.22
CA THR A 835 18.77 -9.30 13.74
C THR A 835 19.52 -8.72 14.92
N GLN A 836 20.72 -8.21 14.66
CA GLN A 836 21.55 -7.51 15.62
C GLN A 836 21.97 -6.15 15.08
N ASN A 837 21.86 -5.11 15.90
CA ASN A 837 22.43 -3.79 15.61
C ASN A 837 23.24 -3.32 16.82
N GLY A 838 24.56 -3.20 16.67
CA GLY A 838 25.45 -2.96 17.82
C GLY A 838 25.32 -4.08 18.88
N GLN A 839 24.98 -3.71 20.11
CA GLN A 839 24.78 -4.64 21.24
C GLN A 839 23.33 -5.12 21.39
N ALA A 840 22.42 -4.55 20.61
CA ALA A 840 21.00 -4.86 20.62
C ALA A 840 20.70 -6.05 19.72
N VAL A 841 19.87 -6.99 20.22
CA VAL A 841 19.23 -8.02 19.40
C VAL A 841 17.77 -7.68 19.26
N TYR A 842 17.27 -7.72 18.03
CA TYR A 842 15.87 -7.44 17.73
C TYR A 842 15.17 -8.76 17.42
N ALA A 843 14.15 -9.10 18.20
CA ALA A 843 13.25 -10.21 17.90
C ALA A 843 12.05 -9.66 17.11
N MET A 844 11.95 -10.00 15.83
CA MET A 844 10.82 -9.64 14.97
C MET A 844 9.75 -10.72 15.09
N VAL A 845 8.69 -10.42 15.85
CA VAL A 845 7.59 -11.35 16.11
C VAL A 845 6.49 -11.10 15.10
N LEU A 846 6.23 -12.04 14.18
CA LEU A 846 5.29 -11.85 13.05
C LEU A 846 3.80 -11.97 13.40
N PHE A 847 3.47 -12.38 14.62
CA PHE A 847 2.09 -12.49 15.09
C PHE A 847 1.99 -12.03 16.54
N TRP A 848 0.96 -11.24 16.86
CA TRP A 848 0.70 -10.86 18.23
C TRP A 848 0.40 -12.12 19.09
N PRO A 849 1.03 -12.28 20.27
CA PRO A 849 0.82 -13.47 21.10
C PRO A 849 -0.58 -13.48 21.75
N LYS A 850 -1.30 -14.61 21.65
CA LYS A 850 -2.69 -14.76 22.12
C LYS A 850 -2.93 -14.42 23.59
N ASN A 851 -1.94 -14.65 24.45
CA ASN A 851 -1.97 -14.37 25.88
C ASN A 851 -1.11 -13.16 26.27
N ASN A 852 -0.69 -12.35 25.29
CA ASN A 852 0.30 -11.28 25.45
C ASN A 852 1.65 -11.75 25.98
N GLU A 853 2.00 -13.03 25.89
CA GLU A 853 3.34 -13.52 26.25
C GLU A 853 3.99 -14.20 25.05
N VAL A 854 5.25 -13.86 24.78
CA VAL A 854 6.08 -14.56 23.79
C VAL A 854 7.27 -15.23 24.47
N GLU A 855 7.56 -16.48 24.08
CA GLU A 855 8.71 -17.23 24.56
C GLU A 855 9.86 -17.11 23.56
N LEU A 856 10.99 -16.53 23.98
CA LEU A 856 12.19 -16.36 23.16
C LEU A 856 13.23 -17.42 23.57
N GLY A 857 13.12 -18.61 22.98
CA GLY A 857 13.97 -19.77 23.27
C GLY A 857 15.46 -19.57 22.98
N SER A 858 15.80 -18.68 22.03
CA SER A 858 17.20 -18.38 21.68
C SER A 858 17.82 -17.32 22.58
N VAL A 859 17.02 -16.63 23.40
CA VAL A 859 17.44 -15.51 24.24
C VAL A 859 17.48 -15.95 25.70
N ALA A 860 18.70 -16.14 26.23
CA ALA A 860 18.88 -16.49 27.64
C ALA A 860 18.50 -15.30 28.56
N HIS A 861 17.57 -15.49 29.48
CA HIS A 861 17.08 -14.45 30.38
C HIS A 861 18.20 -13.87 31.26
N THR A 862 19.16 -14.69 31.70
CA THR A 862 20.36 -14.21 32.41
C THR A 862 21.19 -13.21 31.62
N SER A 863 21.06 -13.21 30.29
CA SER A 863 21.75 -12.29 29.40
C SER A 863 20.94 -11.05 29.08
N VAL A 864 19.69 -10.90 29.55
CA VAL A 864 18.82 -9.76 29.26
C VAL A 864 18.92 -8.70 30.34
N SER A 865 19.30 -7.47 29.97
CA SER A 865 19.31 -6.32 30.88
C SER A 865 18.03 -5.49 30.78
N ASN A 866 17.45 -5.41 29.59
CA ASN A 866 16.25 -4.65 29.30
C ASN A 866 15.55 -5.19 28.05
N VAL A 867 14.22 -5.04 28.01
CA VAL A 867 13.38 -5.38 26.87
C VAL A 867 12.49 -4.19 26.52
N GLN A 868 12.45 -3.80 25.24
CA GLN A 868 11.57 -2.73 24.74
C GLN A 868 10.88 -3.18 23.45
N MET A 869 9.72 -2.59 23.15
CA MET A 869 9.04 -2.77 21.87
C MET A 869 9.16 -1.48 21.07
N LEU A 870 9.66 -1.58 19.83
CA LEU A 870 9.76 -0.41 18.96
C LEU A 870 8.38 0.20 18.71
N GLY A 871 8.29 1.52 18.84
CA GLY A 871 7.04 2.26 18.72
C GLY A 871 6.20 2.36 20.00
N VAL A 872 6.59 1.67 21.08
CA VAL A 872 5.94 1.77 22.40
C VAL A 872 6.89 2.43 23.41
N GLU A 873 6.37 3.35 24.21
CA GLU A 873 7.15 3.98 25.29
C GLU A 873 7.31 3.04 26.50
N GLY A 874 8.52 2.96 27.03
CA GLY A 874 8.83 2.21 28.25
C GLY A 874 9.43 0.82 28.01
N ASN A 875 9.74 0.14 29.10
CA ASN A 875 10.30 -1.21 29.08
C ASN A 875 9.18 -2.24 29.26
N LEU A 876 9.30 -3.38 28.58
CA LEU A 876 8.38 -4.50 28.73
C LEU A 876 8.76 -5.34 29.95
N GLU A 877 7.74 -5.91 30.58
CA GLU A 877 7.96 -6.94 31.60
C GLU A 877 8.53 -8.20 30.95
N HIS A 878 9.53 -8.79 31.59
CA HIS A 878 10.10 -10.06 31.17
C HIS A 878 10.45 -10.93 32.37
N LYS A 879 10.37 -12.24 32.20
CA LYS A 879 10.66 -13.24 33.23
C LYS A 879 11.43 -14.41 32.63
N ALA A 880 12.12 -15.15 33.50
CA ALA A 880 12.77 -16.39 33.11
C ALA A 880 11.72 -17.50 32.90
N GLY A 881 11.80 -18.19 31.77
CA GLY A 881 11.08 -19.42 31.49
C GLY A 881 11.88 -20.67 31.89
N ALA A 882 11.43 -21.84 31.45
CA ALA A 882 12.16 -23.09 31.62
C ALA A 882 13.52 -23.05 30.88
N ASP A 883 14.57 -23.65 31.43
CA ASP A 883 15.90 -23.68 30.80
C ASP A 883 16.51 -22.29 30.50
N ASP A 884 16.16 -21.28 31.32
CA ASP A 884 16.66 -19.89 31.23
C ASP A 884 16.28 -19.14 29.95
N HIS A 885 15.26 -19.56 29.19
CA HIS A 885 14.76 -18.73 28.08
C HIS A 885 14.04 -17.47 28.60
N THR A 886 13.87 -16.47 27.74
CA THR A 886 13.20 -15.22 28.10
C THR A 886 11.73 -15.27 27.70
N ILE A 887 10.83 -15.02 28.65
CA ILE A 887 9.41 -14.77 28.36
C ILE A 887 9.19 -13.27 28.44
N VAL A 888 8.67 -12.67 27.37
CA VAL A 888 8.37 -11.24 27.30
C VAL A 888 6.87 -11.04 27.31
N THR A 889 6.39 -10.20 28.21
CA THR A 889 4.98 -9.79 28.26
C THR A 889 4.79 -8.56 27.39
N PHE A 890 4.02 -8.73 26.32
CA PHE A 890 3.62 -7.67 25.42
C PHE A 890 2.71 -6.68 26.17
N PRO A 891 2.84 -5.39 25.86
CA PRO A 891 2.13 -4.39 26.60
C PRO A 891 0.64 -4.42 26.18
N HIS A 892 -0.23 -4.16 27.14
CA HIS A 892 -1.67 -4.06 26.93
C HIS A 892 -1.98 -2.70 26.25
N VAL A 893 -1.67 -2.57 24.96
CA VAL A 893 -1.60 -1.27 24.26
C VAL A 893 -2.60 -1.19 23.11
N ALA A 894 -3.40 -0.12 23.12
CA ALA A 894 -4.30 0.26 22.04
C ALA A 894 -3.53 0.43 20.71
N PRO A 895 -4.07 -0.04 19.57
CA PRO A 895 -3.45 0.14 18.26
C PRO A 895 -3.05 1.58 17.92
N GLU A 896 -3.72 2.60 18.47
CA GLU A 896 -3.39 4.03 18.23
C GLU A 896 -2.16 4.55 18.95
N SER A 897 -1.70 3.86 20.00
CA SER A 897 -0.40 4.12 20.62
C SER A 897 0.76 3.54 19.80
N LEU A 898 0.47 2.66 18.85
CA LEU A 898 1.45 2.12 17.92
C LEU A 898 1.53 3.04 16.70
N LYS A 899 2.74 3.45 16.34
CA LYS A 899 2.99 4.36 15.20
C LYS A 899 2.72 3.73 13.81
N THR A 900 2.19 2.51 13.75
CA THR A 900 1.90 1.77 12.50
C THR A 900 0.64 0.90 12.64
N SER A 901 -0.17 0.84 11.58
CA SER A 901 -1.38 0.02 11.48
C SER A 901 -1.10 -1.47 11.23
N LEU A 902 0.16 -1.82 10.95
CA LEU A 902 0.63 -3.21 10.84
C LEU A 902 1.02 -3.72 12.23
N ILE A 903 -0.01 -4.00 13.04
CA ILE A 903 0.08 -4.50 14.43
C ILE A 903 0.90 -5.81 14.52
N PHE A 904 1.03 -6.53 13.42
CA PHE A 904 1.45 -7.92 13.41
C PHE A 904 2.95 -8.15 13.54
N VAL A 905 3.80 -7.15 13.28
CA VAL A 905 5.26 -7.35 13.36
C VAL A 905 5.90 -6.36 14.32
N SER A 906 6.15 -6.79 15.55
CA SER A 906 6.84 -5.96 16.56
C SER A 906 8.31 -6.39 16.66
N ALA A 907 9.22 -5.44 16.52
CA ALA A 907 10.62 -5.66 16.87
C ALA A 907 10.81 -5.43 18.39
N ILE A 908 11.20 -6.49 19.09
CA ILE A 908 11.56 -6.43 20.50
C ILE A 908 13.05 -6.21 20.61
N LEU A 909 13.45 -5.06 21.14
CA LEU A 909 14.82 -4.75 21.48
C LEU A 909 15.21 -5.46 22.78
N VAL A 910 16.08 -6.45 22.68
CA VAL A 910 16.71 -7.14 23.81
C VAL A 910 18.14 -6.61 23.96
N THR A 911 18.40 -5.93 25.07
CA THR A 911 19.75 -5.45 25.39
C THR A 911 20.47 -6.50 26.24
N TYR A 912 21.70 -6.86 25.86
CA TYR A 912 22.46 -7.88 26.59
C TYR A 912 23.14 -7.30 27.83
N VAL A 913 23.12 -8.05 28.94
CA VAL A 913 23.99 -7.83 30.09
C VAL A 913 25.42 -8.05 29.61
N LEU A 914 26.18 -6.97 29.50
CA LEU A 914 27.63 -7.06 29.35
C LEU A 914 28.17 -7.85 30.54
N SER A 915 28.65 -9.08 30.30
CA SER A 915 29.70 -9.64 31.15
C SER A 915 30.97 -8.85 30.86
N ALA A 916 31.04 -7.64 31.40
CA ALA A 916 32.30 -6.95 31.54
C ALA A 916 33.22 -7.85 32.38
N PRO A 917 34.51 -7.99 32.03
CA PRO A 917 35.48 -8.53 32.97
C PRO A 917 35.50 -7.58 34.17
N ASN A 918 34.87 -7.98 35.28
CA ASN A 918 34.84 -7.29 36.57
C ASN A 918 35.06 -5.77 36.49
N ALA A 919 34.03 -5.04 36.07
CA ALA A 919 33.97 -3.62 36.37
C ALA A 919 33.69 -3.47 37.87
N THR A 920 34.75 -3.15 38.61
CA THR A 920 34.69 -2.66 39.98
C THR A 920 33.71 -1.48 40.06
N GLU A 921 32.75 -1.59 40.98
CA GLU A 921 31.78 -0.64 41.53
C GLU A 921 31.59 0.78 40.92
N PRO A 922 30.35 1.29 40.84
CA PRO A 922 30.06 2.67 40.47
C PRO A 922 30.41 3.63 41.63
N GLY A 923 31.37 4.53 41.42
CA GLY A 923 31.61 5.60 42.40
C GLY A 923 32.96 6.30 42.44
N ALA A 924 33.82 6.22 41.41
CA ALA A 924 35.07 6.97 41.44
C ALA A 924 34.81 8.48 41.23
N ARG A 925 34.85 9.26 42.32
CA ARG A 925 35.09 10.71 42.24
C ARG A 925 36.46 10.92 41.58
N TYR A 926 36.49 11.65 40.46
CA TYR A 926 37.75 12.12 39.88
C TYR A 926 38.24 13.33 40.68
N ASP A 927 39.53 13.34 40.99
CA ASP A 927 40.18 14.50 41.59
C ASP A 927 40.36 15.60 40.53
N PRO A 928 40.35 16.90 40.89
CA PRO A 928 40.59 18.01 39.96
C PRO A 928 42.08 18.13 39.58
N LYS A 929 42.65 17.03 39.09
CA LYS A 929 44.03 16.89 38.60
C LYS A 929 44.01 16.08 37.31
N TRP A 930 44.85 16.46 36.35
CA TRP A 930 44.87 15.87 35.01
C TRP A 930 45.08 14.36 35.03
N GLU A 931 45.95 13.83 35.91
CA GLU A 931 46.18 12.38 35.97
C GLU A 931 44.96 11.57 36.44
N SER A 932 43.97 12.21 37.09
CA SER A 932 42.69 11.60 37.46
C SER A 932 41.66 11.78 36.34
N LEU A 933 41.58 12.97 35.76
CA LEU A 933 40.64 13.28 34.68
C LEU A 933 40.96 12.51 33.39
N ASP A 934 42.24 12.30 33.07
CA ASP A 934 42.70 11.55 31.89
C ASP A 934 42.37 10.05 32.00
N LYS A 935 42.01 9.57 33.19
CA LYS A 935 41.53 8.19 33.41
C LYS A 935 40.03 8.06 33.20
N ARG A 936 39.30 9.15 32.96
CA ARG A 936 37.88 9.09 32.64
C ARG A 936 37.74 8.47 31.24
N PRO A 937 36.99 7.37 31.08
CA PRO A 937 36.77 6.79 29.77
C PRO A 937 36.03 7.80 28.87
N ILE A 938 36.45 7.88 27.60
CA ILE A 938 35.75 8.64 26.58
C ILE A 938 34.40 7.96 26.34
N PRO A 939 33.26 8.67 26.42
CA PRO A 939 31.96 8.09 26.10
C PRO A 939 31.94 7.58 24.66
N GLY A 940 31.42 6.37 24.43
CA GLY A 940 31.47 5.72 23.10
C GLY A 940 30.88 6.55 21.96
N TRP A 941 29.84 7.35 22.24
CA TRP A 941 29.23 8.25 21.24
C TRP A 941 30.23 9.25 20.64
N TYR A 942 31.25 9.66 21.41
CA TYR A 942 32.24 10.64 20.94
C TYR A 942 33.19 10.04 19.89
N ASP A 943 33.53 8.76 20.03
CA ASP A 943 34.36 8.04 19.04
C ASP A 943 33.57 7.73 17.75
N GLU A 944 32.24 7.64 17.87
CA GLU A 944 31.31 7.41 16.76
C GLU A 944 30.99 8.70 15.98
N ALA A 945 30.92 9.85 16.65
CA ALA A 945 30.67 11.15 16.02
C ALA A 945 31.79 11.52 15.03
N LYS A 946 31.49 11.56 13.72
CA LYS A 946 32.46 11.90 12.66
C LYS A 946 32.49 13.39 12.29
N VAL A 947 31.46 14.13 12.65
CA VAL A 947 31.34 15.59 12.51
C VAL A 947 30.62 16.10 13.76
N GLY A 948 31.08 17.23 14.31
CA GLY A 948 30.41 17.91 15.40
C GLY A 948 30.30 19.40 15.09
N ILE A 949 29.14 19.99 15.37
CA ILE A 949 28.93 21.44 15.24
C ILE A 949 29.12 22.05 16.62
N PHE A 950 30.06 22.99 16.74
CA PHE A 950 30.27 23.76 17.95
C PHE A 950 29.59 25.13 17.81
N ILE A 951 28.47 25.31 18.51
CA ILE A 951 27.71 26.57 18.50
C ILE A 951 28.35 27.51 19.53
N HIS A 952 28.79 28.67 19.08
CA HIS A 952 29.35 29.70 19.96
C HIS A 952 28.45 30.93 19.99
N TRP A 953 27.71 31.12 21.09
CA TRP A 953 26.78 32.23 21.29
C TRP A 953 26.88 32.77 22.72
N GLY A 954 26.94 34.09 22.87
CA GLY A 954 27.10 34.74 24.18
C GLY A 954 27.04 36.25 24.09
N VAL A 955 27.27 36.95 25.21
CA VAL A 955 27.08 38.41 25.34
C VAL A 955 27.87 39.25 24.32
N PHE A 956 28.99 38.73 23.79
CA PHE A 956 29.76 39.38 22.72
C PHE A 956 28.97 39.54 21.41
N SER A 957 27.88 38.79 21.22
CA SER A 957 26.99 38.91 20.06
C SER A 957 26.17 40.20 20.08
N VAL A 958 25.96 40.81 21.25
CA VAL A 958 25.20 42.06 21.38
C VAL A 958 25.90 43.24 20.67
N PRO A 959 27.20 43.50 20.86
CA PRO A 959 27.91 44.50 20.03
C PRO A 959 28.17 44.03 18.60
N ALA A 960 28.11 42.72 18.33
CA ALA A 960 28.35 42.10 17.02
C ALA A 960 29.63 42.60 16.31
N TYR A 961 30.68 42.93 17.07
CA TYR A 961 31.90 43.56 16.56
C TYR A 961 33.14 42.74 16.92
N MET A 962 33.94 42.37 15.91
CA MET A 962 35.23 41.66 16.05
C MET A 962 35.22 40.26 16.72
N GLY A 963 34.04 39.65 16.91
CA GLY A 963 33.90 38.24 17.31
C GLY A 963 33.95 37.99 18.82
N GLU A 964 34.14 36.73 19.21
CA GLU A 964 34.02 36.25 20.59
C GLU A 964 35.02 36.88 21.57
N TRP A 965 36.14 37.39 21.05
CA TRP A 965 37.21 38.00 21.82
C TRP A 965 37.00 39.49 22.10
N PHE A 966 35.89 40.08 21.65
CA PHE A 966 35.56 41.50 21.84
C PHE A 966 35.81 41.99 23.28
N TRP A 967 35.37 41.21 24.26
CA TRP A 967 35.54 41.50 25.69
C TRP A 967 37.00 41.60 26.11
N TRP A 968 37.79 40.67 25.60
CA TRP A 968 39.21 40.62 25.85
C TRP A 968 39.89 41.81 25.19
N TYR A 969 39.53 42.18 23.96
CA TYR A 969 40.08 43.37 23.30
C TYR A 969 39.67 44.69 23.95
N TRP A 970 38.47 44.78 24.51
CA TRP A 970 38.03 45.99 25.20
C TRP A 970 38.75 46.20 26.55
N LYS A 971 39.17 45.11 27.22
CA LYS A 971 39.78 45.16 28.56
C LYS A 971 41.28 44.86 28.60
N ALA A 972 41.86 44.27 27.56
CA ALA A 972 43.28 43.91 27.50
C ALA A 972 44.15 45.01 26.87
N TYR A 973 45.38 45.15 27.37
CA TYR A 973 46.32 46.21 27.00
C TYR A 973 47.44 45.76 26.02
N LYS A 974 47.29 44.62 25.31
CA LYS A 974 48.46 43.96 24.67
C LYS A 974 48.43 43.73 23.15
N LYS A 975 47.54 44.37 22.38
CA LYS A 975 47.65 44.52 20.91
C LYS A 975 47.11 45.88 20.48
N GLU A 976 47.99 46.87 20.32
CA GLU A 976 47.62 48.30 20.26
C GLU A 976 46.57 48.63 19.17
N GLU A 977 46.66 48.07 17.96
CA GLU A 977 45.74 48.44 16.87
C GLU A 977 44.31 47.88 17.01
N ILE A 978 44.16 46.59 17.38
CA ILE A 978 42.84 45.95 17.55
C ILE A 978 42.12 46.50 18.78
N VAL A 979 42.86 46.71 19.87
CA VAL A 979 42.34 47.30 21.10
C VAL A 979 41.85 48.73 20.83
N GLN A 980 42.60 49.53 20.07
CA GLN A 980 42.18 50.89 19.73
C GLN A 980 40.90 50.91 18.91
N ALA A 981 40.76 50.03 17.91
CA ALA A 981 39.54 49.90 17.13
C ALA A 981 38.31 49.54 17.99
N VAL A 982 38.46 48.60 18.92
CA VAL A 982 37.40 48.23 19.87
C VAL A 982 37.08 49.38 20.84
N VAL A 983 38.07 50.11 21.32
CA VAL A 983 37.87 51.27 22.21
C VAL A 983 37.17 52.41 21.46
N ASP A 984 37.53 52.67 20.22
CA ASP A 984 36.89 53.71 19.40
C ASP A 984 35.47 53.31 19.02
N PHE A 985 35.24 52.05 18.66
CA PHE A 985 33.90 51.49 18.48
C PHE A 985 33.06 51.66 19.75
N MET A 986 33.62 51.35 20.93
CA MET A 986 32.91 51.50 22.21
C MET A 986 32.58 52.95 22.52
N LYS A 987 33.51 53.88 22.31
CA LYS A 987 33.28 55.32 22.50
C LYS A 987 32.25 55.89 21.53
N ALA A 988 32.19 55.35 20.30
CA ALA A 988 31.28 55.83 19.28
C ALA A 988 29.84 55.33 19.48
N ASN A 989 29.67 54.10 19.98
CA ASN A 989 28.37 53.43 19.99
C ASN A 989 27.75 53.24 21.37
N TYR A 990 28.52 53.40 22.46
CA TYR A 990 28.05 53.15 23.82
C TYR A 990 28.45 54.28 24.79
N PRO A 991 27.63 54.53 25.83
CA PRO A 991 27.95 55.50 26.87
C PRO A 991 29.33 55.28 27.53
N PRO A 992 30.01 56.34 28.01
CA PRO A 992 31.35 56.21 28.60
C PRO A 992 31.45 55.30 29.82
N ASN A 993 30.33 55.06 30.49
CA ASN A 993 30.20 54.21 31.67
C ASN A 993 29.56 52.84 31.37
N TRP A 994 29.39 52.48 30.09
CA TRP A 994 28.85 51.19 29.70
C TRP A 994 29.73 50.06 30.22
N THR A 995 29.13 48.95 30.63
CA THR A 995 29.79 47.82 31.29
C THR A 995 29.42 46.49 30.64
N TYR A 996 30.08 45.41 31.07
CA TYR A 996 29.65 44.04 30.74
C TYR A 996 28.22 43.76 31.14
N GLN A 997 27.82 44.26 32.30
CA GLN A 997 26.47 44.04 32.80
C GLN A 997 25.43 44.68 31.88
N ASP A 998 25.73 45.84 31.30
CA ASP A 998 24.80 46.53 30.39
C ASP A 998 24.59 45.75 29.08
N PHE A 999 25.65 45.13 28.54
CA PHE A 999 25.51 44.21 27.40
C PHE A 999 24.81 42.91 27.79
N ALA A 1000 25.11 42.34 28.96
CA ALA A 1000 24.46 41.12 29.44
C ALA A 1000 22.95 41.33 29.64
N ASN A 1001 22.54 42.52 30.08
CA ASN A 1001 21.13 42.89 30.22
C ASN A 1001 20.41 43.03 28.86
N GLN A 1002 21.15 43.26 27.77
CA GLN A 1002 20.61 43.29 26.41
C GLN A 1002 20.68 41.94 25.70
N PHE A 1003 21.39 40.97 26.26
CA PHE A 1003 21.49 39.63 25.69
C PHE A 1003 20.22 38.84 26.03
N THR A 1004 19.25 38.84 25.11
CA THR A 1004 17.98 38.13 25.26
C THR A 1004 17.92 36.91 24.33
N ALA A 1005 17.21 35.87 24.78
CA ALA A 1005 16.96 34.65 24.02
C ALA A 1005 15.54 34.62 23.45
N GLU A 1006 14.92 35.79 23.24
CA GLU A 1006 13.50 35.91 22.92
C GLU A 1006 13.10 35.26 21.58
N PHE A 1007 14.07 35.10 20.66
CA PHE A 1007 13.92 34.41 19.38
C PHE A 1007 14.67 33.07 19.32
N PHE A 1008 15.17 32.56 20.44
CA PHE A 1008 15.83 31.25 20.47
C PHE A 1008 14.78 30.13 20.50
N ASP A 1009 14.61 29.47 19.36
CA ASP A 1009 13.77 28.28 19.23
C ASP A 1009 14.64 27.03 19.05
N PRO A 1010 14.81 26.19 20.09
CA PRO A 1010 15.67 25.01 20.00
C PRO A 1010 15.21 24.01 18.94
N ASN A 1011 13.91 23.97 18.59
CA ASN A 1011 13.39 23.07 17.57
C ASN A 1011 13.75 23.58 16.17
N HIS A 1012 13.60 24.88 15.91
CA HIS A 1012 14.04 25.47 14.65
C HIS A 1012 15.54 25.30 14.42
N TRP A 1013 16.37 25.45 15.45
CA TRP A 1013 17.80 25.20 15.35
C TRP A 1013 18.12 23.71 15.13
N ALA A 1014 17.36 22.79 15.73
CA ALA A 1014 17.48 21.36 15.46
C ALA A 1014 17.10 21.00 14.02
N ASP A 1015 16.13 21.69 13.41
CA ASP A 1015 15.76 21.50 12.00
C ASP A 1015 16.81 22.05 11.01
N VAL A 1016 17.59 23.05 11.43
CA VAL A 1016 18.65 23.68 10.60
C VAL A 1016 19.95 22.88 10.60
N PHE A 1017 20.24 22.11 11.66
CA PHE A 1017 21.46 21.29 11.80
C PHE A 1017 21.25 19.85 11.33
#